data_AF-A0A8H5C5Y9-F1
#
_entry.id   AF-A0A8H5C5Y9-F1
#
_cell.length_a   1.000
_cell.length_b   1.000
_cell.length_c   1.000
_cell.angle_alpha   90.00
_cell.angle_beta   90.00
_cell.angle_gamma   90.00
#
_symmetry.space_group_name_H-M   'P 1'
#
loop_
_entity.id
_entity.type
_entity.pdbx_description
1 polymer ?
#
loop_
_entity_poly.entity_id
_entity_poly.type
_entity_poly.pdbx_seq_one_letter_code
_entity_poly.pdbx_strand_id
1 'polypeptide(L)'
;MQIDHPNTVLAANPQRRDCTRPSLPIYPMRILSPILLYAFLHNTFRIFAYEIVDNFSGATFFDKWDFYGHWDNLTLGDVWWLNRTQATDQKLAFINGAGNAVIKVDNASDVLWNEKRNTVRITTQSAYDLGSVWIADVLHMPYGCSVWPALWTMGTEWPYNGEIDIIEGINEVDRNQLSLHTRAGCMHTTPPGGQIGVSGEANCSAPSGCTVFEQKKFSYGRDFGASGGGVFAAQFDASGSARFGSLDDYVNSTWSTLPSIWYWPRGLIPSSVYSAGPTSSMTLDDWGTPSATFPSTNTCNITQFFGPQKLVLDITLCGTWASLPELYAPQCNDSGPTGICYNDNVVGPGGRYDNAYFEIPYIRTYTTRAGMPPPTTATVTSNSASPTPGSSGSSSLDGGDDSISSAEWNGGQGTVSSSHTWHSPNPNDTRPFKQQTMAPTDTSALKPTVHKSFDVEKDVVDMKGKVVIVTGGNTGIGLETVKQLLRAKTRKIYLAARNETRANEAIKSLAVEGLIVPGEAEVFWHKLDLSDPKEAKASAEEFIQKETRLDVLINNAADMYSLDIGKYGVSTLHIVNHISPYVFTKTLLPLLKKTAQEPDSDVRIVNLTSMAYSQVPTPVSYKKVEDFNVKYSYRPFAGLIRYANSKLAMMLWSRHLQSQLVASESLGNGITVLIVHPGVVTSFRVKTPFLEGPINALARVLLGMVEPNVGCLTSIFAAASKQVRDERERYQADGGVYMQDAPVPGTVKKMTATATDDQLKEDLIATTEQFLKDIGL
;
A
#
# COMPACT_ATOMS: atom_id res chain seq x y z
N MET A 1 -77.32 -10.15 -20.62
CA MET A 1 -78.52 -10.89 -20.17
C MET A 1 -78.77 -11.95 -21.24
N GLN A 2 -78.60 -13.24 -20.90
CA GLN A 2 -78.64 -14.40 -21.83
C GLN A 2 -77.54 -14.38 -22.94
N ILE A 3 -76.85 -15.47 -23.32
CA ILE A 3 -77.25 -16.85 -23.74
C ILE A 3 -77.76 -16.81 -25.20
N ASP A 4 -77.29 -17.59 -26.18
CA ASP A 4 -76.54 -18.88 -26.14
C ASP A 4 -75.55 -19.10 -27.34
N HIS A 5 -74.86 -20.26 -27.35
CA HIS A 5 -74.18 -20.91 -28.52
C HIS A 5 -75.22 -21.78 -29.32
N PRO A 6 -74.90 -22.82 -30.15
CA PRO A 6 -73.67 -23.26 -30.86
C PRO A 6 -73.87 -23.55 -32.38
N ASN A 7 -72.82 -24.05 -33.07
CA ASN A 7 -72.88 -25.05 -34.17
C ASN A 7 -71.42 -25.47 -34.57
N THR A 8 -70.98 -26.74 -34.40
CA THR A 8 -71.03 -27.91 -35.33
C THR A 8 -69.99 -27.86 -36.50
N VAL A 9 -69.44 -28.95 -37.07
CA VAL A 9 -69.66 -30.42 -36.95
C VAL A 9 -68.42 -31.25 -37.42
N LEU A 10 -68.14 -32.43 -36.79
CA LEU A 10 -67.37 -33.64 -37.26
C LEU A 10 -65.95 -33.44 -37.92
N ALA A 11 -65.08 -34.43 -38.20
CA ALA A 11 -64.99 -35.90 -38.06
C ALA A 11 -63.46 -36.28 -37.98
N ALA A 12 -62.94 -37.49 -37.69
CA ALA A 12 -63.48 -38.80 -37.29
C ALA A 12 -62.42 -39.61 -36.46
N ASN A 13 -62.30 -40.94 -36.66
CA ASN A 13 -61.37 -41.91 -36.01
C ASN A 13 -61.22 -43.14 -36.99
N PRO A 14 -60.69 -44.37 -36.70
CA PRO A 14 -59.94 -44.91 -35.54
C PRO A 14 -58.78 -45.91 -35.86
N GLN A 15 -58.07 -46.38 -34.81
CA GLN A 15 -57.88 -47.81 -34.36
C GLN A 15 -56.76 -47.89 -33.28
N ARG A 16 -57.04 -48.30 -32.03
CA ARG A 16 -57.11 -49.68 -31.45
C ARG A 16 -55.75 -50.42 -31.45
N ARG A 17 -55.30 -51.06 -30.36
CA ARG A 17 -55.96 -52.01 -29.41
C ARG A 17 -55.37 -51.91 -27.97
N ASP A 18 -55.75 -52.67 -26.92
CA ASP A 18 -57.01 -53.25 -26.36
C ASP A 18 -56.68 -53.85 -24.94
N CYS A 19 -57.63 -53.87 -23.98
CA CYS A 19 -57.68 -54.69 -22.73
C CYS A 19 -56.66 -54.41 -21.56
N THR A 20 -56.96 -54.52 -20.24
CA THR A 20 -58.00 -55.24 -19.44
C THR A 20 -58.58 -54.42 -18.22
N ARG A 21 -59.37 -55.04 -17.31
CA ARG A 21 -60.08 -54.48 -16.10
C ARG A 21 -59.68 -55.28 -14.81
N PRO A 22 -60.28 -55.17 -13.56
CA PRO A 22 -61.32 -54.28 -12.99
C PRO A 22 -61.18 -53.78 -11.49
N SER A 23 -62.07 -52.87 -11.08
CA SER A 23 -62.75 -52.67 -9.75
C SER A 23 -62.03 -52.64 -8.36
N LEU A 24 -62.11 -51.46 -7.70
CA LEU A 24 -62.61 -51.14 -6.32
C LEU A 24 -62.47 -52.13 -5.13
N PRO A 25 -62.09 -51.66 -3.92
CA PRO A 25 -63.03 -50.92 -3.04
C PRO A 25 -62.45 -49.70 -2.27
N ILE A 26 -63.26 -49.10 -1.37
CA ILE A 26 -62.99 -47.89 -0.56
C ILE A 26 -63.09 -48.21 0.95
N TYR A 27 -62.56 -47.31 1.80
CA TYR A 27 -62.57 -47.24 3.29
C TYR A 27 -61.38 -47.89 4.02
N PRO A 28 -60.98 -47.38 5.21
CA PRO A 28 -60.88 -45.95 5.56
C PRO A 28 -59.54 -45.65 6.27
N MET A 29 -58.65 -44.87 5.66
CA MET A 29 -57.37 -44.54 6.32
C MET A 29 -57.56 -43.45 7.38
N ARG A 30 -57.24 -43.79 8.64
CA ARG A 30 -57.31 -42.88 9.79
C ARG A 30 -56.26 -41.77 9.68
N ILE A 31 -56.57 -40.61 10.27
CA ILE A 31 -55.64 -39.49 10.45
C ILE A 31 -54.41 -39.98 11.24
N LEU A 32 -53.22 -39.84 10.66
CA LEU A 32 -51.94 -40.07 11.36
C LEU A 32 -50.87 -39.06 10.91
N SER A 33 -50.68 -38.05 11.75
CA SER A 33 -49.49 -37.19 11.95
C SER A 33 -48.85 -36.43 10.76
N PRO A 34 -48.78 -35.08 10.79
CA PRO A 34 -48.17 -34.25 9.73
C PRO A 34 -46.63 -34.18 9.82
N ILE A 35 -45.94 -35.29 10.07
CA ILE A 35 -44.49 -35.32 10.36
C ILE A 35 -43.63 -35.53 9.09
N LEU A 36 -44.17 -36.14 8.04
CA LEU A 36 -43.41 -36.53 6.83
C LEU A 36 -43.42 -35.50 5.69
N LEU A 37 -43.98 -34.30 5.89
CA LEU A 37 -43.93 -33.20 4.90
C LEU A 37 -43.08 -31.98 5.34
N TYR A 38 -42.35 -32.08 6.45
CA TYR A 38 -41.47 -31.02 6.97
C TYR A 38 -39.99 -31.20 6.59
N ALA A 39 -39.64 -32.28 5.88
CA ALA A 39 -38.26 -32.71 5.63
C ALA A 39 -37.58 -32.09 4.39
N PHE A 40 -38.30 -31.32 3.56
CA PHE A 40 -37.77 -30.75 2.30
C PHE A 40 -37.88 -29.22 2.17
N LEU A 41 -38.16 -28.52 3.28
CA LEU A 41 -38.03 -27.06 3.39
C LEU A 41 -37.12 -26.61 4.54
N HIS A 42 -36.14 -27.45 4.89
CA HIS A 42 -34.94 -26.97 5.56
C HIS A 42 -34.03 -26.30 4.51
N ASN A 43 -34.25 -25.01 4.28
CA ASN A 43 -33.14 -24.15 3.86
C ASN A 43 -32.02 -24.36 4.89
N THR A 44 -30.85 -24.78 4.44
CA THR A 44 -29.68 -24.80 5.30
C THR A 44 -29.31 -23.37 5.64
N PHE A 45 -29.73 -22.91 6.82
CA PHE A 45 -29.09 -21.81 7.51
C PHE A 45 -27.62 -22.18 7.67
N ARG A 46 -26.78 -21.77 6.71
CA ARG A 46 -25.34 -21.80 6.89
C ARG A 46 -25.05 -20.83 8.02
N ILE A 47 -24.74 -21.40 9.18
CA ILE A 47 -24.03 -20.69 10.23
C ILE A 47 -22.75 -20.17 9.57
N PHE A 48 -22.57 -18.85 9.55
CA PHE A 48 -21.39 -18.22 8.95
C PHE A 48 -20.22 -18.43 9.90
N ALA A 49 -19.58 -19.60 9.80
CA ALA A 49 -18.38 -19.91 10.54
C ALA A 49 -17.21 -19.09 9.98
N TYR A 50 -16.34 -18.64 10.88
CA TYR A 50 -15.03 -18.09 10.54
C TYR A 50 -14.06 -19.27 10.34
N GLU A 51 -13.58 -19.45 9.11
CA GLU A 51 -12.62 -20.49 8.73
C GLU A 51 -11.19 -20.01 9.01
N ILE A 52 -10.30 -20.89 9.47
CA ILE A 52 -8.93 -20.51 9.87
C ILE A 52 -8.04 -20.18 8.66
N VAL A 53 -7.16 -19.19 8.82
CA VAL A 53 -6.24 -18.67 7.79
C VAL A 53 -4.78 -18.95 8.20
N ASP A 54 -4.37 -18.46 9.37
CA ASP A 54 -3.05 -18.75 9.97
C ASP A 54 -3.20 -19.24 11.41
N ASN A 55 -2.30 -20.13 11.82
CA ASN A 55 -2.12 -20.58 13.20
C ASN A 55 -0.64 -20.49 13.55
N PHE A 56 -0.29 -19.50 14.36
CA PHE A 56 1.05 -19.30 14.92
C PHE A 56 1.07 -19.96 16.30
N SER A 57 1.74 -21.10 16.46
CA SER A 57 1.82 -21.83 17.75
C SER A 57 2.99 -22.82 17.74
N GLY A 58 3.62 -23.08 18.88
CA GLY A 58 4.68 -24.09 18.95
C GLY A 58 5.91 -23.73 18.10
N ALA A 59 6.64 -24.76 17.66
CA ALA A 59 7.89 -24.62 16.91
C ALA A 59 7.81 -23.67 15.69
N THR A 60 6.64 -23.60 15.03
CA THR A 60 6.42 -22.81 13.80
C THR A 60 5.83 -21.41 14.05
N PHE A 61 5.66 -20.98 15.32
CA PHE A 61 5.04 -19.69 15.66
C PHE A 61 5.68 -18.53 14.89
N PHE A 62 7.01 -18.50 14.83
CA PHE A 62 7.77 -17.41 14.22
C PHE A 62 7.95 -17.53 12.70
N ASP A 63 7.47 -18.57 12.03
CA ASP A 63 7.84 -18.84 10.62
C ASP A 63 7.33 -17.76 9.66
N LYS A 64 6.08 -17.33 9.84
CA LYS A 64 5.36 -16.37 8.98
C LYS A 64 5.44 -14.91 9.46
N TRP A 65 6.51 -14.57 10.17
CA TRP A 65 6.75 -13.22 10.70
C TRP A 65 8.06 -12.62 10.18
N ASP A 66 8.06 -11.33 9.92
CA ASP A 66 9.24 -10.55 9.55
C ASP A 66 9.75 -9.81 10.80
N PHE A 67 11.06 -9.88 11.05
CA PHE A 67 11.73 -9.24 12.21
C PHE A 67 12.33 -7.90 11.76
N TYR A 68 12.11 -6.83 12.53
CA TYR A 68 12.36 -5.46 12.07
C TYR A 68 13.85 -5.12 11.81
N GLY A 69 14.77 -5.53 12.69
CA GLY A 69 16.22 -5.43 12.45
C GLY A 69 16.85 -4.03 12.46
N HIS A 70 16.25 -3.06 13.17
CA HIS A 70 16.64 -1.64 13.19
C HIS A 70 16.23 -0.98 14.52
N TRP A 71 16.75 0.21 14.83
CA TRP A 71 16.29 1.00 15.99
C TRP A 71 14.85 1.50 15.81
N ASP A 72 14.15 1.79 16.92
CA ASP A 72 12.78 2.32 16.87
C ASP A 72 12.73 3.78 16.39
N ASN A 73 12.58 3.91 15.07
CA ASN A 73 12.33 5.17 14.36
C ASN A 73 10.83 5.42 14.10
N LEU A 74 9.93 4.66 14.73
CA LEU A 74 8.48 4.73 14.55
C LEU A 74 7.83 5.46 15.73
N THR A 75 8.15 5.05 16.96
CA THR A 75 7.70 5.70 18.20
C THR A 75 8.84 6.48 18.91
N LEU A 76 10.05 6.42 18.36
CA LEU A 76 11.29 7.01 18.90
C LEU A 76 11.80 6.36 20.21
N GLY A 77 11.44 5.11 20.46
CA GLY A 77 11.85 4.38 21.66
C GLY A 77 13.35 4.10 21.77
N ASP A 78 13.78 3.79 22.99
CA ASP A 78 15.18 3.54 23.36
C ASP A 78 15.60 2.09 23.21
N VAL A 79 15.11 1.48 22.13
CA VAL A 79 15.34 0.09 21.77
C VAL A 79 16.02 -0.08 20.41
N TRP A 80 16.78 -1.17 20.32
CA TRP A 80 17.19 -1.75 19.05
C TRP A 80 16.37 -3.02 18.83
N TRP A 81 15.49 -3.03 17.81
CA TRP A 81 14.74 -4.22 17.44
C TRP A 81 15.63 -5.14 16.60
N LEU A 82 16.01 -6.28 17.18
CA LEU A 82 16.91 -7.25 16.57
C LEU A 82 16.31 -7.89 15.30
N ASN A 83 17.19 -8.32 14.39
CA ASN A 83 16.79 -9.22 13.31
C ASN A 83 16.59 -10.65 13.85
N ARG A 84 15.95 -11.53 13.06
CA ARG A 84 15.60 -12.91 13.44
C ARG A 84 16.78 -13.69 14.04
N THR A 85 17.95 -13.62 13.41
CA THR A 85 19.14 -14.35 13.85
C THR A 85 19.59 -13.87 15.21
N GLN A 86 19.83 -12.56 15.35
CA GLN A 86 20.25 -11.95 16.61
C GLN A 86 19.24 -12.20 17.76
N ALA A 87 17.94 -12.09 17.48
CA ALA A 87 16.87 -12.33 18.46
C ALA A 87 16.82 -13.80 18.92
N THR A 88 17.11 -14.74 18.01
CA THR A 88 17.16 -16.18 18.30
C THR A 88 18.43 -16.54 19.08
N ASP A 89 19.56 -15.91 18.76
CA ASP A 89 20.86 -16.14 19.42
C ASP A 89 20.85 -15.59 20.85
N GLN A 90 20.39 -14.35 21.04
CA GLN A 90 20.27 -13.68 22.34
C GLN A 90 19.07 -14.15 23.19
N LYS A 91 18.25 -15.08 22.68
CA LYS A 91 17.01 -15.57 23.32
C LYS A 91 16.02 -14.44 23.69
N LEU A 92 15.92 -13.43 22.82
CA LEU A 92 14.89 -12.39 22.90
C LEU A 92 13.64 -12.73 22.08
N ALA A 93 13.73 -13.70 21.15
CA ALA A 93 12.59 -14.39 20.57
C ALA A 93 12.89 -15.90 20.46
N PHE A 94 12.08 -16.74 21.11
CA PHE A 94 12.28 -18.20 21.15
C PHE A 94 11.01 -18.95 21.55
N ILE A 95 11.01 -20.28 21.38
CA ILE A 95 9.98 -21.17 21.92
C ILE A 95 10.47 -21.75 23.24
N ASN A 96 9.68 -21.62 24.30
CA ASN A 96 10.05 -22.08 25.64
C ASN A 96 9.78 -23.59 25.84
N GLY A 97 10.15 -24.11 27.01
CA GLY A 97 9.99 -25.55 27.34
C GLY A 97 8.54 -26.06 27.40
N ALA A 98 7.54 -25.18 27.44
CA ALA A 98 6.12 -25.54 27.34
C ALA A 98 5.60 -25.53 25.89
N GLY A 99 6.40 -25.09 24.92
CA GLY A 99 5.99 -24.89 23.53
C GLY A 99 5.38 -23.52 23.23
N ASN A 100 5.40 -22.59 24.20
CA ASN A 100 4.86 -21.25 24.02
C ASN A 100 5.92 -20.33 23.38
N ALA A 101 5.48 -19.39 22.54
CA ALA A 101 6.35 -18.36 22.00
C ALA A 101 6.63 -17.29 23.07
N VAL A 102 7.91 -16.95 23.25
CA VAL A 102 8.37 -15.89 24.13
C VAL A 102 9.05 -14.81 23.32
N ILE A 103 8.66 -13.56 23.55
CA ILE A 103 9.34 -12.36 23.04
C ILE A 103 9.63 -11.44 24.23
N LYS A 104 10.86 -10.93 24.34
CA LYS A 104 11.27 -10.14 25.51
C LYS A 104 12.27 -9.02 25.23
N VAL A 105 12.41 -8.14 26.21
CA VAL A 105 13.51 -7.18 26.34
C VAL A 105 14.76 -7.88 26.90
N ASP A 106 15.95 -7.42 26.49
CA ASP A 106 17.22 -7.86 27.08
C ASP A 106 17.30 -7.46 28.56
N ASN A 107 17.16 -8.48 29.41
CA ASN A 107 17.26 -8.37 30.86
C ASN A 107 18.63 -8.82 31.42
N ALA A 108 19.59 -9.17 30.57
CA ALA A 108 20.88 -9.73 30.98
C ALA A 108 22.04 -8.74 30.81
N SER A 109 22.00 -7.88 29.78
CA SER A 109 23.09 -6.96 29.47
C SER A 109 23.00 -5.62 30.21
N ASP A 110 24.17 -5.07 30.55
CA ASP A 110 24.34 -3.65 30.87
C ASP A 110 24.30 -2.83 29.57
N VAL A 111 23.57 -1.72 29.57
CA VAL A 111 23.49 -0.77 28.44
C VAL A 111 24.20 0.53 28.82
N LEU A 112 25.11 1.00 27.96
CA LEU A 112 25.83 2.25 28.19
C LEU A 112 24.96 3.47 27.86
N TRP A 113 25.34 4.63 28.39
CA TRP A 113 24.70 5.89 28.01
C TRP A 113 24.94 6.20 26.53
N ASN A 114 23.89 6.65 25.84
CA ASN A 114 23.76 6.80 24.38
C ASN A 114 23.71 5.49 23.57
N GLU A 115 23.62 4.32 24.22
CA GLU A 115 23.24 3.05 23.58
C GLU A 115 21.76 2.71 23.82
N LYS A 116 21.18 1.84 22.98
CA LYS A 116 19.78 1.38 23.08
C LYS A 116 19.70 -0.09 23.53
N ARG A 117 18.62 -0.47 24.21
CA ARG A 117 18.44 -1.83 24.74
C ARG A 117 17.89 -2.78 23.66
N ASN A 118 18.43 -3.99 23.58
CA ASN A 118 17.96 -4.97 22.61
C ASN A 118 16.56 -5.49 22.97
N THR A 119 15.68 -5.60 21.97
CA THR A 119 14.42 -6.35 22.05
C THR A 119 13.96 -6.68 20.63
N VAL A 120 12.67 -6.92 20.40
CA VAL A 120 12.12 -7.47 19.16
C VAL A 120 10.81 -6.79 18.77
N ARG A 121 10.71 -6.46 17.48
CA ARG A 121 9.46 -6.17 16.78
C ARG A 121 9.29 -7.19 15.66
N ILE A 122 8.13 -7.84 15.63
CA ILE A 122 7.73 -8.72 14.53
C ILE A 122 6.41 -8.28 13.89
N THR A 123 6.27 -8.54 12.59
CA THR A 123 5.06 -8.24 11.82
C THR A 123 4.70 -9.42 10.91
N THR A 124 3.42 -9.76 10.75
CA THR A 124 3.02 -10.90 9.91
C THR A 124 3.34 -10.67 8.44
N GLN A 125 3.78 -11.72 7.75
CA GLN A 125 3.95 -11.73 6.29
C GLN A 125 2.58 -11.59 5.61
N SER A 126 1.59 -12.37 6.08
CA SER A 126 0.17 -12.23 5.78
C SER A 126 -0.36 -10.84 6.17
N ALA A 127 -1.31 -10.33 5.39
CA ALA A 127 -2.22 -9.25 5.76
C ALA A 127 -3.66 -9.76 5.65
N TYR A 128 -4.55 -9.23 6.49
CA TYR A 128 -5.90 -9.73 6.70
C TYR A 128 -6.93 -8.66 6.33
N ASP A 129 -7.84 -8.99 5.42
CA ASP A 129 -8.90 -8.11 4.91
C ASP A 129 -10.07 -7.98 5.88
N LEU A 130 -11.00 -7.06 5.57
CA LEU A 130 -12.30 -6.97 6.25
C LEU A 130 -13.07 -8.30 6.13
N GLY A 131 -13.67 -8.73 7.23
CA GLY A 131 -14.25 -10.07 7.38
C GLY A 131 -13.32 -11.05 8.08
N SER A 132 -12.31 -10.55 8.81
CA SER A 132 -11.37 -11.36 9.61
C SER A 132 -11.58 -11.24 11.11
N VAL A 133 -11.13 -12.27 11.81
CA VAL A 133 -11.04 -12.33 13.27
C VAL A 133 -9.63 -12.78 13.63
N TRP A 134 -9.02 -12.12 14.62
CA TRP A 134 -7.71 -12.46 15.18
C TRP A 134 -7.88 -12.81 16.65
N ILE A 135 -7.22 -13.87 17.11
CA ILE A 135 -7.25 -14.32 18.52
C ILE A 135 -5.81 -14.53 18.98
N ALA A 136 -5.46 -13.97 20.13
CA ALA A 136 -4.21 -14.23 20.82
C ALA A 136 -4.49 -14.78 22.22
N ASP A 137 -3.99 -15.99 22.49
CA ASP A 137 -3.90 -16.52 23.85
C ASP A 137 -2.57 -16.06 24.45
N VAL A 138 -2.65 -15.38 25.60
CA VAL A 138 -1.49 -14.74 26.23
C VAL A 138 -1.47 -15.16 27.71
N LEU A 139 -0.39 -15.80 28.13
CA LEU A 139 -0.17 -16.24 29.53
C LEU A 139 0.54 -15.14 30.34
N HIS A 140 1.47 -14.42 29.70
CA HIS A 140 2.19 -13.29 30.28
C HIS A 140 2.31 -12.18 29.24
N MET A 141 2.27 -10.92 29.68
CA MET A 141 2.56 -9.76 28.85
C MET A 141 3.58 -8.84 29.55
N PRO A 142 4.36 -8.04 28.81
CA PRO A 142 5.37 -7.18 29.41
C PRO A 142 4.73 -6.12 30.31
N TYR A 143 5.42 -5.76 31.39
CA TYR A 143 5.12 -4.59 32.21
C TYR A 143 6.40 -4.13 32.91
N GLY A 144 6.37 -2.92 33.46
CA GLY A 144 7.48 -2.33 34.19
C GLY A 144 7.77 -0.91 33.74
N CYS A 145 8.41 -0.11 34.60
CA CYS A 145 8.84 1.23 34.24
C CYS A 145 9.66 1.28 32.94
N SER A 146 9.37 2.29 32.11
CA SER A 146 9.73 2.47 30.70
C SER A 146 9.09 1.53 29.67
N VAL A 147 8.49 0.40 30.05
CA VAL A 147 8.04 -0.62 29.09
C VAL A 147 6.77 -0.18 28.37
N TRP A 148 6.77 -0.29 27.03
CA TRP A 148 5.64 -0.03 26.14
C TRP A 148 5.48 -1.23 25.19
N PRO A 149 4.67 -2.23 25.55
CA PRO A 149 4.41 -3.40 24.74
C PRO A 149 3.09 -3.29 23.98
N ALA A 150 3.07 -3.81 22.76
CA ALA A 150 1.90 -3.76 21.90
C ALA A 150 1.65 -5.08 21.15
N LEU A 151 0.40 -5.56 21.21
CA LEU A 151 -0.16 -6.45 20.19
C LEU A 151 -1.23 -5.66 19.45
N TRP A 152 -0.98 -5.39 18.17
CA TRP A 152 -1.76 -4.46 17.38
C TRP A 152 -1.80 -4.89 15.91
N THR A 153 -2.48 -4.11 15.07
CA THR A 153 -2.35 -4.26 13.62
C THR A 153 -2.06 -2.96 12.92
N MET A 154 -1.15 -3.01 11.95
CA MET A 154 -0.86 -1.90 11.04
C MET A 154 -1.45 -2.18 9.66
N GLY A 155 -2.09 -1.18 9.05
CA GLY A 155 -2.54 -1.27 7.66
C GLY A 155 -1.36 -1.45 6.69
N THR A 156 -1.58 -2.08 5.53
CA THR A 156 -0.52 -2.35 4.53
C THR A 156 0.22 -1.12 4.01
N GLU A 157 -0.36 0.06 4.15
CA GLU A 157 0.26 1.37 3.95
C GLU A 157 0.04 2.18 5.24
N TRP A 158 0.82 1.89 6.29
CA TRP A 158 0.72 2.56 7.60
C TRP A 158 1.30 3.99 7.54
N PRO A 159 0.71 4.99 8.24
CA PRO A 159 -0.55 4.94 9.00
C PRO A 159 -1.81 5.20 8.15
N TYR A 160 -1.67 5.39 6.84
CA TYR A 160 -2.75 5.81 5.94
C TYR A 160 -3.89 4.78 5.77
N ASN A 161 -3.62 3.51 6.04
CA ASN A 161 -4.56 2.38 6.00
C ASN A 161 -5.05 1.98 7.42
N GLY A 162 -4.89 2.86 8.40
CA GLY A 162 -5.36 2.66 9.77
C GLY A 162 -4.53 1.68 10.59
N GLU A 163 -4.85 1.63 11.88
CA GLU A 163 -4.13 0.89 12.92
C GLU A 163 -5.10 0.57 14.08
N ILE A 164 -4.97 -0.63 14.66
CA ILE A 164 -5.92 -1.23 15.61
C ILE A 164 -5.17 -1.84 16.79
N ASP A 165 -5.39 -1.32 17.99
CA ASP A 165 -4.58 -1.67 19.15
C ASP A 165 -5.37 -2.61 20.06
N ILE A 166 -4.92 -3.86 20.14
CA ILE A 166 -5.65 -4.98 20.76
C ILE A 166 -5.17 -5.14 22.20
N ILE A 167 -3.87 -5.05 22.41
CA ILE A 167 -3.22 -4.96 23.72
C ILE A 167 -2.24 -3.78 23.65
N GLU A 168 -2.44 -2.75 24.46
CA GLU A 168 -1.52 -1.62 24.55
C GLU A 168 -1.57 -0.92 25.92
N GLY A 169 -0.45 -0.31 26.30
CA GLY A 169 -0.25 0.42 27.55
C GLY A 169 1.22 0.77 27.76
N ILE A 170 1.51 1.44 28.87
CA ILE A 170 2.85 1.94 29.21
C ILE A 170 3.15 1.82 30.71
N ASN A 171 4.43 1.66 31.06
CA ASN A 171 4.93 1.67 32.43
C ASN A 171 4.28 0.59 33.33
N GLU A 172 3.49 0.99 34.33
CA GLU A 172 2.94 0.14 35.40
C GLU A 172 1.39 0.19 35.44
N VAL A 173 0.74 0.50 34.32
CA VAL A 173 -0.74 0.51 34.23
C VAL A 173 -1.33 -0.88 34.48
N ASP A 174 -2.51 -0.95 35.11
CA ASP A 174 -3.20 -2.21 35.47
C ASP A 174 -4.28 -2.64 34.46
N ARG A 175 -4.52 -1.80 33.43
CA ARG A 175 -5.64 -1.90 32.49
C ARG A 175 -5.20 -1.65 31.06
N ASN A 176 -5.83 -2.38 30.16
CA ASN A 176 -5.55 -2.31 28.73
C ASN A 176 -6.16 -1.04 28.13
N GLN A 177 -5.39 -0.31 27.33
CA GLN A 177 -5.93 0.64 26.35
C GLN A 177 -6.25 -0.12 25.06
N LEU A 178 -7.36 0.23 24.43
CA LEU A 178 -7.75 -0.26 23.12
C LEU A 178 -8.02 0.96 22.24
N SER A 179 -7.39 1.04 21.08
CA SER A 179 -7.45 2.24 20.23
C SER A 179 -7.63 1.94 18.75
N LEU A 180 -8.08 2.97 18.04
CA LEU A 180 -8.01 3.06 16.58
C LEU A 180 -7.24 4.32 16.18
N HIS A 181 -6.23 4.15 15.33
CA HIS A 181 -5.47 5.24 14.73
C HIS A 181 -5.79 5.34 13.23
N THR A 182 -5.95 6.57 12.75
CA THR A 182 -6.42 6.89 11.40
C THR A 182 -5.93 8.27 10.95
N ARG A 183 -5.93 8.48 9.63
CA ARG A 183 -5.86 9.84 9.05
C ARG A 183 -7.08 10.70 9.41
N ALA A 184 -6.89 12.02 9.44
CA ALA A 184 -7.92 13.00 9.79
C ALA A 184 -9.30 12.77 9.14
N GLY A 185 -10.34 12.85 9.97
CA GLY A 185 -11.75 12.76 9.57
C GLY A 185 -12.50 11.51 10.04
N CYS A 186 -11.91 10.68 10.91
CA CYS A 186 -12.60 9.60 11.63
C CYS A 186 -12.86 10.05 13.08
N MET A 187 -14.13 10.12 13.47
CA MET A 187 -14.60 10.52 14.80
C MET A 187 -15.72 9.57 15.25
N HIS A 188 -15.53 8.89 16.37
CA HIS A 188 -16.59 8.10 17.03
C HIS A 188 -17.14 8.87 18.24
N THR A 189 -18.45 9.13 18.25
CA THR A 189 -19.15 9.50 19.48
C THR A 189 -19.29 8.26 20.38
N THR A 190 -19.25 8.45 21.71
CA THR A 190 -19.50 7.39 22.70
C THR A 190 -20.72 6.54 22.31
N PRO A 191 -20.58 5.22 22.11
CA PRO A 191 -21.69 4.39 21.63
C PRO A 191 -22.87 4.37 22.63
N PRO A 192 -24.13 4.51 22.18
CA PRO A 192 -25.31 4.37 23.03
C PRO A 192 -25.58 2.89 23.35
N GLY A 193 -24.69 2.29 24.16
CA GLY A 193 -24.62 0.84 24.40
C GLY A 193 -23.76 0.11 23.36
N GLY A 194 -23.29 -1.09 23.72
CA GLY A 194 -22.56 -1.99 22.81
C GLY A 194 -21.16 -2.44 23.27
N GLN A 195 -20.58 -1.83 24.32
CA GLN A 195 -19.27 -2.22 24.88
C GLN A 195 -19.25 -2.18 26.41
N ILE A 196 -18.27 -2.87 27.02
CA ILE A 196 -18.02 -2.93 28.47
C ILE A 196 -17.01 -1.85 28.92
N GLY A 197 -16.04 -1.51 28.08
CA GLY A 197 -15.01 -0.51 28.37
C GLY A 197 -15.54 0.92 28.33
N VAL A 198 -14.76 1.85 28.90
CA VAL A 198 -15.09 3.29 28.95
C VAL A 198 -14.39 4.02 27.81
N SER A 199 -15.14 4.70 26.94
CA SER A 199 -14.57 5.55 25.88
C SER A 199 -13.75 6.71 26.45
N GLY A 200 -12.59 6.96 25.86
CA GLY A 200 -11.72 8.11 26.13
C GLY A 200 -11.82 9.16 25.01
N GLU A 201 -10.76 9.29 24.22
CA GLU A 201 -10.72 10.18 23.05
C GLU A 201 -11.66 9.66 21.94
N ALA A 202 -12.35 10.58 21.29
CA ALA A 202 -13.33 10.34 20.22
C ALA A 202 -12.72 10.45 18.82
N ASN A 203 -11.66 11.27 18.66
CA ASN A 203 -11.00 11.56 17.41
C ASN A 203 -9.91 10.52 17.10
N CYS A 204 -10.16 9.64 16.14
CA CYS A 204 -9.22 8.60 15.76
C CYS A 204 -8.01 9.12 14.97
N SER A 205 -7.86 10.44 14.83
CA SER A 205 -6.67 11.12 14.32
C SER A 205 -6.00 12.05 15.35
N ALA A 206 -6.38 11.93 16.63
CA ALA A 206 -5.60 12.46 17.74
C ALA A 206 -4.29 11.65 17.91
N PRO A 207 -3.26 12.18 18.60
CA PRO A 207 -2.02 11.43 18.86
C PRO A 207 -2.22 10.11 19.61
N SER A 208 -3.24 10.02 20.45
CA SER A 208 -3.65 8.81 21.20
C SER A 208 -4.56 7.86 20.42
N GLY A 209 -4.87 8.17 19.15
CA GLY A 209 -6.03 7.61 18.48
C GLY A 209 -7.33 7.94 19.24
N CYS A 210 -8.40 7.22 18.91
CA CYS A 210 -9.64 7.23 19.70
C CYS A 210 -9.65 5.98 20.58
N THR A 211 -9.89 6.14 21.88
CA THR A 211 -9.53 5.15 22.90
C THR A 211 -10.74 4.57 23.63
N VAL A 212 -10.59 3.34 24.12
CA VAL A 212 -11.46 2.68 25.08
C VAL A 212 -10.59 2.02 26.16
N PHE A 213 -10.90 2.28 27.42
CA PHE A 213 -10.21 1.72 28.58
C PHE A 213 -10.99 0.55 29.19
N GLU A 214 -10.34 -0.61 29.30
CA GLU A 214 -10.94 -1.82 29.85
C GLU A 214 -11.33 -1.66 31.35
N GLN A 215 -12.47 -2.24 31.70
CA GLN A 215 -13.04 -2.26 33.05
C GLN A 215 -12.94 -3.61 33.76
N LYS A 216 -12.74 -4.70 33.01
CA LYS A 216 -12.38 -6.01 33.56
C LYS A 216 -11.01 -5.90 34.24
N LYS A 217 -10.92 -6.37 35.50
CA LYS A 217 -9.63 -6.50 36.20
C LYS A 217 -8.72 -7.49 35.48
N PHE A 218 -7.41 -7.36 35.74
CA PHE A 218 -6.37 -8.28 35.24
C PHE A 218 -6.24 -8.27 33.70
N SER A 219 -6.74 -7.23 33.03
CA SER A 219 -6.66 -7.08 31.58
C SER A 219 -5.27 -6.69 31.07
N TYR A 220 -4.38 -6.23 31.96
CA TYR A 220 -3.04 -5.79 31.59
C TYR A 220 -2.08 -5.90 32.78
N GLY A 221 -0.78 -5.76 32.52
CA GLY A 221 0.24 -5.54 33.56
C GLY A 221 0.56 -6.77 34.40
N ARG A 222 1.18 -6.54 35.56
CA ARG A 222 1.57 -7.59 36.53
C ARG A 222 0.43 -8.56 36.85
N ASP A 223 -0.74 -8.01 37.15
CA ASP A 223 -1.86 -8.80 37.67
C ASP A 223 -2.54 -9.63 36.54
N PHE A 224 -2.35 -9.28 35.26
CA PHE A 224 -2.70 -10.17 34.13
C PHE A 224 -1.92 -11.49 34.23
N GLY A 225 -0.59 -11.43 34.26
CA GLY A 225 0.26 -12.63 34.34
C GLY A 225 0.01 -13.43 35.61
N ALA A 226 -0.13 -12.75 36.76
CA ALA A 226 -0.43 -13.39 38.04
C ALA A 226 -1.80 -14.12 38.07
N SER A 227 -2.75 -13.76 37.20
CA SER A 227 -4.05 -14.43 37.05
C SER A 227 -4.05 -15.64 36.09
N GLY A 228 -2.89 -15.96 35.48
CA GLY A 228 -2.79 -16.93 34.39
C GLY A 228 -3.14 -16.33 33.02
N GLY A 229 -3.16 -15.00 32.91
CA GLY A 229 -3.45 -14.26 31.69
C GLY A 229 -4.87 -14.44 31.17
N GLY A 230 -5.01 -14.56 29.86
CA GLY A 230 -6.30 -14.67 29.20
C GLY A 230 -6.19 -14.71 27.69
N VAL A 231 -7.33 -14.47 27.04
CA VAL A 231 -7.42 -14.42 25.57
C VAL A 231 -7.95 -13.06 25.14
N PHE A 232 -7.31 -12.49 24.14
CA PHE A 232 -7.80 -11.33 23.40
C PHE A 232 -8.29 -11.76 22.04
N ALA A 233 -9.37 -11.15 21.57
CA ALA A 233 -9.84 -11.31 20.20
C ALA A 233 -10.26 -9.98 19.60
N ALA A 234 -9.94 -9.76 18.33
CA ALA A 234 -10.39 -8.62 17.55
C ALA A 234 -11.12 -9.11 16.30
N GLN A 235 -12.35 -8.63 16.10
CA GLN A 235 -13.12 -8.77 14.88
C GLN A 235 -12.90 -7.51 14.04
N PHE A 236 -12.47 -7.67 12.78
CA PHE A 236 -12.29 -6.60 11.81
C PHE A 236 -13.21 -6.87 10.62
N ASP A 237 -14.46 -6.37 10.68
CA ASP A 237 -15.52 -6.76 9.75
C ASP A 237 -16.24 -5.57 9.10
N ALA A 238 -16.74 -5.79 7.89
CA ALA A 238 -17.60 -4.86 7.15
C ALA A 238 -18.94 -5.48 6.70
N SER A 239 -19.28 -6.64 7.25
CA SER A 239 -20.65 -7.09 7.42
C SER A 239 -21.12 -6.74 8.83
N GLY A 240 -22.32 -6.18 8.98
CA GLY A 240 -22.83 -5.75 10.30
C GLY A 240 -23.24 -6.88 11.25
N SER A 241 -22.72 -8.10 11.08
CA SER A 241 -23.19 -9.32 11.75
C SER A 241 -22.69 -9.47 13.20
N ALA A 242 -22.55 -8.37 13.93
CA ALA A 242 -22.40 -8.35 15.37
C ALA A 242 -23.76 -8.68 16.02
N ARG A 243 -24.11 -9.97 16.12
CA ARG A 243 -25.43 -10.46 16.58
C ARG A 243 -25.64 -10.35 18.09
N PHE A 244 -25.40 -9.16 18.65
CA PHE A 244 -25.61 -8.87 20.08
C PHE A 244 -26.98 -8.24 20.30
N GLY A 245 -27.95 -9.07 20.65
CA GLY A 245 -29.31 -8.62 20.94
C GLY A 245 -30.31 -9.76 21.08
N SER A 246 -31.42 -9.45 21.74
CA SER A 246 -32.64 -10.25 21.68
C SER A 246 -33.35 -10.06 20.33
N LEU A 247 -34.44 -10.78 20.09
CA LEU A 247 -35.25 -10.59 18.87
C LEU A 247 -35.87 -9.18 18.78
N ASP A 248 -36.01 -8.49 19.91
CA ASP A 248 -36.57 -7.13 19.97
C ASP A 248 -35.54 -6.05 19.55
N ASP A 249 -34.24 -6.30 19.76
CA ASP A 249 -33.16 -5.41 19.30
C ASP A 249 -32.98 -5.44 17.77
N TYR A 250 -33.38 -6.55 17.13
CA TYR A 250 -33.27 -6.79 15.68
C TYR A 250 -34.11 -5.81 14.83
N VAL A 251 -35.15 -5.20 15.42
CA VAL A 251 -36.10 -4.34 14.68
C VAL A 251 -35.62 -2.89 14.58
N ASN A 252 -34.74 -2.44 15.50
CA ASN A 252 -34.29 -1.04 15.58
C ASN A 252 -32.79 -0.82 15.30
N SER A 253 -31.99 -1.88 15.16
CA SER A 253 -30.54 -1.79 14.95
C SER A 253 -30.17 -1.54 13.48
N THR A 254 -29.75 -0.30 13.16
CA THR A 254 -29.15 0.02 11.85
C THR A 254 -27.72 -0.51 11.77
N TRP A 255 -27.59 -1.71 11.21
CA TRP A 255 -26.37 -2.44 10.84
C TRP A 255 -25.14 -1.54 10.58
N SER A 256 -24.14 -1.63 11.47
CA SER A 256 -22.88 -0.87 11.41
C SER A 256 -21.68 -1.82 11.29
N THR A 257 -20.59 -1.38 10.67
CA THR A 257 -19.43 -2.19 10.24
C THR A 257 -18.21 -1.99 11.16
N LEU A 258 -17.93 -2.92 12.07
CA LEU A 258 -17.16 -2.62 13.29
C LEU A 258 -15.83 -3.37 13.41
N PRO A 259 -14.73 -2.68 13.75
CA PRO A 259 -13.74 -3.20 14.68
C PRO A 259 -14.39 -3.37 16.06
N SER A 260 -14.28 -4.57 16.62
CA SER A 260 -14.70 -4.87 17.99
C SER A 260 -13.68 -5.77 18.65
N ILE A 261 -13.39 -5.53 19.92
CA ILE A 261 -12.29 -6.18 20.62
C ILE A 261 -12.78 -6.70 21.97
N TRP A 262 -12.44 -7.95 22.29
CA TRP A 262 -12.76 -8.65 23.52
C TRP A 262 -11.47 -9.00 24.27
N TYR A 263 -11.51 -8.82 25.58
CA TYR A 263 -10.64 -9.53 26.52
C TYR A 263 -11.48 -10.49 27.39
N TRP A 264 -11.00 -11.72 27.58
CA TRP A 264 -11.52 -12.65 28.58
C TRP A 264 -10.37 -13.15 29.48
N PRO A 265 -10.48 -13.03 30.82
CA PRO A 265 -9.52 -13.65 31.74
C PRO A 265 -9.55 -15.17 31.60
N ARG A 266 -8.45 -15.85 31.96
CA ARG A 266 -8.22 -17.29 31.74
C ARG A 266 -9.41 -18.21 32.07
N GLY A 267 -10.16 -17.91 33.14
CA GLY A 267 -11.31 -18.71 33.59
C GLY A 267 -12.66 -18.41 32.90
N LEU A 268 -12.74 -17.42 32.00
CA LEU A 268 -13.97 -16.96 31.33
C LEU A 268 -13.86 -16.95 29.79
N ILE A 269 -12.90 -17.68 29.22
CA ILE A 269 -12.74 -17.82 27.77
C ILE A 269 -13.99 -18.53 27.19
N PRO A 270 -14.62 -18.01 26.11
CA PRO A 270 -15.79 -18.65 25.50
C PRO A 270 -15.51 -20.07 25.02
N SER A 271 -16.55 -20.91 24.98
CA SER A 271 -16.43 -22.31 24.59
C SER A 271 -16.04 -22.47 23.12
N SER A 272 -16.50 -21.58 22.22
CA SER A 272 -16.09 -21.56 20.82
C SER A 272 -14.59 -21.27 20.63
N VAL A 273 -14.00 -20.46 21.50
CA VAL A 273 -12.58 -20.08 21.48
C VAL A 273 -11.72 -21.15 22.16
N TYR A 274 -12.11 -21.59 23.36
CA TYR A 274 -11.38 -22.61 24.12
C TYR A 274 -11.32 -23.96 23.41
N SER A 275 -12.38 -24.34 22.67
CA SER A 275 -12.42 -25.59 21.90
C SER A 275 -11.81 -25.49 20.50
N ALA A 276 -11.44 -24.30 20.03
CA ALA A 276 -10.84 -24.13 18.70
C ALA A 276 -9.44 -24.77 18.64
N GLY A 277 -9.27 -25.71 17.72
CA GLY A 277 -7.97 -26.27 17.35
C GLY A 277 -7.26 -25.46 16.26
N PRO A 278 -6.03 -25.85 15.88
CA PRO A 278 -5.25 -25.22 14.80
C PRO A 278 -5.82 -25.47 13.38
N THR A 279 -6.97 -26.14 13.27
CA THR A 279 -7.68 -26.45 12.02
C THR A 279 -9.21 -26.27 12.15
N SER A 280 -9.70 -25.79 13.29
CA SER A 280 -11.13 -25.62 13.54
C SER A 280 -11.65 -24.31 12.95
N SER A 281 -12.85 -24.34 12.36
CA SER A 281 -13.65 -23.13 12.19
C SER A 281 -14.45 -22.79 13.45
N MET A 282 -14.95 -21.55 13.52
CA MET A 282 -15.38 -20.92 14.78
C MET A 282 -16.63 -20.07 14.57
N THR A 283 -17.40 -19.84 15.63
CA THR A 283 -18.54 -18.89 15.66
C THR A 283 -18.37 -17.88 16.78
N LEU A 284 -19.05 -16.74 16.69
CA LEU A 284 -18.99 -15.67 17.69
C LEU A 284 -20.17 -15.70 18.68
N ASP A 285 -20.99 -16.77 18.62
CA ASP A 285 -22.32 -16.80 19.23
C ASP A 285 -22.32 -16.86 20.77
N ASP A 286 -21.19 -17.20 21.40
CA ASP A 286 -21.01 -17.24 22.86
C ASP A 286 -20.01 -16.19 23.40
N TRP A 287 -19.60 -15.22 22.59
CA TRP A 287 -18.52 -14.27 22.93
C TRP A 287 -18.93 -13.17 23.93
N GLY A 288 -20.22 -12.84 23.97
CA GLY A 288 -20.76 -11.74 24.79
C GLY A 288 -20.37 -10.35 24.29
N THR A 289 -20.70 -9.32 25.07
CA THR A 289 -20.43 -7.92 24.73
C THR A 289 -18.91 -7.64 24.67
N PRO A 290 -18.41 -6.93 23.63
CA PRO A 290 -16.99 -6.60 23.52
C PRO A 290 -16.52 -5.65 24.63
N SER A 291 -15.20 -5.65 24.84
CA SER A 291 -14.51 -4.67 25.67
C SER A 291 -14.50 -3.29 25.00
N ALA A 292 -14.26 -3.22 23.69
CA ALA A 292 -14.32 -2.00 22.89
C ALA A 292 -15.07 -2.24 21.57
N THR A 293 -15.84 -1.25 21.11
CA THR A 293 -16.51 -1.29 19.80
C THR A 293 -16.46 0.07 19.12
N PHE A 294 -16.08 0.09 17.84
CA PHE A 294 -15.76 1.32 17.12
C PHE A 294 -16.75 1.55 15.95
N PRO A 295 -17.86 2.28 16.18
CA PRO A 295 -19.01 2.31 15.28
C PRO A 295 -18.74 3.00 13.94
N SER A 296 -18.79 2.23 12.85
CA SER A 296 -18.74 2.79 11.50
C SER A 296 -19.98 3.62 11.21
N THR A 297 -19.72 4.90 10.98
CA THR A 297 -20.68 5.99 11.01
C THR A 297 -20.38 6.96 9.87
N ASN A 298 -21.27 7.92 9.64
CA ASN A 298 -21.01 9.00 8.69
C ASN A 298 -19.80 9.88 9.09
N THR A 299 -19.40 9.86 10.37
CA THR A 299 -18.22 10.56 10.92
C THR A 299 -16.99 9.67 11.05
N CYS A 300 -17.10 8.35 10.93
CA CYS A 300 -15.98 7.46 10.65
C CYS A 300 -16.43 6.22 9.88
N ASN A 301 -16.20 6.16 8.57
CA ASN A 301 -16.48 4.97 7.78
C ASN A 301 -15.25 4.05 7.76
N ILE A 302 -15.33 2.89 8.43
CA ILE A 302 -14.18 1.98 8.59
C ILE A 302 -13.61 1.56 7.22
N THR A 303 -14.45 1.36 6.19
CA THR A 303 -14.02 0.98 4.82
C THR A 303 -13.38 2.12 4.00
N GLN A 304 -13.28 3.32 4.59
CA GLN A 304 -12.58 4.51 4.10
C GLN A 304 -11.28 4.77 4.88
N PHE A 305 -11.17 4.39 6.15
CA PHE A 305 -9.99 4.64 6.98
C PHE A 305 -9.05 3.43 7.09
N PHE A 306 -9.61 2.22 7.04
CA PHE A 306 -8.86 0.98 7.20
C PHE A 306 -8.67 0.22 5.86
N GLY A 307 -7.45 -0.29 5.66
CA GLY A 307 -7.10 -1.24 4.61
C GLY A 307 -6.90 -2.66 5.17
N PRO A 308 -6.30 -3.58 4.40
CA PRO A 308 -5.85 -4.88 4.93
C PRO A 308 -4.82 -4.66 6.04
N GLN A 309 -4.93 -5.44 7.11
CA GLN A 309 -4.17 -5.26 8.35
C GLN A 309 -3.12 -6.37 8.56
N LYS A 310 -1.89 -6.01 8.90
CA LYS A 310 -0.85 -6.94 9.35
C LYS A 310 -0.80 -6.94 10.88
N LEU A 311 -0.77 -8.11 11.52
CA LEU A 311 -0.54 -8.21 12.96
C LEU A 311 0.90 -7.81 13.28
N VAL A 312 1.07 -7.03 14.33
CA VAL A 312 2.35 -6.58 14.88
C VAL A 312 2.41 -6.98 16.34
N LEU A 313 3.55 -7.52 16.76
CA LEU A 313 3.83 -7.83 18.15
C LEU A 313 5.22 -7.28 18.47
N ASP A 314 5.30 -6.33 19.39
CA ASP A 314 6.55 -5.69 19.76
C ASP A 314 6.58 -5.19 21.19
N ILE A 315 7.80 -4.84 21.61
CA ILE A 315 8.07 -4.11 22.84
C ILE A 315 8.98 -2.94 22.45
N THR A 316 8.62 -1.73 22.86
CA THR A 316 9.52 -0.58 22.87
C THR A 316 9.71 -0.07 24.30
N LEU A 317 10.65 0.85 24.50
CA LEU A 317 10.97 1.45 25.79
C LEU A 317 10.98 2.97 25.67
N CYS A 318 10.43 3.67 26.66
CA CYS A 318 10.36 5.13 26.70
C CYS A 318 9.61 5.72 25.47
N GLY A 319 10.34 6.25 24.48
CA GLY A 319 9.75 6.80 23.26
C GLY A 319 8.73 7.91 23.49
N THR A 320 7.90 8.17 22.49
CA THR A 320 6.95 9.29 22.46
C THR A 320 5.80 9.21 23.48
N TRP A 321 5.51 8.04 24.06
CA TRP A 321 4.41 7.88 25.03
C TRP A 321 4.87 7.50 26.45
N ALA A 322 5.64 6.41 26.62
CA ALA A 322 6.02 5.94 27.96
C ALA A 322 7.01 6.87 28.69
N SER A 323 7.68 7.78 27.97
CA SER A 323 8.58 8.78 28.55
C SER A 323 7.91 10.10 28.95
N LEU A 324 6.63 10.33 28.60
CA LEU A 324 5.93 11.59 28.92
C LEU A 324 5.96 11.85 30.43
N PRO A 325 6.57 12.95 30.92
CA PRO A 325 6.82 13.14 32.35
C PRO A 325 5.57 13.02 33.24
N GLU A 326 4.43 13.51 32.76
CA GLU A 326 3.14 13.47 33.43
C GLU A 326 2.52 12.06 33.53
N LEU A 327 2.97 11.10 32.71
CA LEU A 327 2.54 9.70 32.77
C LEU A 327 3.61 8.81 33.42
N TYR A 328 4.89 9.10 33.19
CA TYR A 328 6.03 8.39 33.72
C TYR A 328 6.21 8.67 35.22
N ALA A 329 6.30 9.94 35.65
CA ALA A 329 6.63 10.30 37.02
C ALA A 329 5.67 9.71 38.08
N PRO A 330 4.32 9.71 37.90
CA PRO A 330 3.40 9.14 38.88
C PRO A 330 3.53 7.61 39.07
N GLN A 331 4.15 6.92 38.11
CA GLN A 331 4.33 5.46 38.11
C GLN A 331 5.77 5.05 38.47
N CYS A 332 6.75 5.88 38.11
CA CYS A 332 8.15 5.48 37.98
C CYS A 332 9.18 6.44 38.60
N ASN A 333 8.75 7.45 39.37
CA ASN A 333 9.67 8.35 40.10
C ASN A 333 10.68 7.61 40.99
N ASP A 334 10.33 6.46 41.55
CA ASP A 334 11.22 5.67 42.42
C ASP A 334 12.17 4.75 41.63
N SER A 335 12.08 4.67 40.30
CA SER A 335 12.92 3.77 39.51
C SER A 335 14.36 4.30 39.33
N GLY A 336 14.57 5.62 39.38
CA GLY A 336 15.91 6.20 39.28
C GLY A 336 15.97 7.67 39.70
N PRO A 337 17.19 8.23 39.88
CA PRO A 337 17.39 9.51 40.53
C PRO A 337 17.20 10.73 39.61
N THR A 338 16.91 10.55 38.32
CA THR A 338 16.89 11.67 37.35
C THR A 338 15.49 12.13 36.94
N GLY A 339 14.46 11.28 37.09
CA GLY A 339 13.12 11.53 36.56
C GLY A 339 13.04 11.41 35.02
N ILE A 340 14.04 10.79 34.39
CA ILE A 340 14.18 10.67 32.93
C ILE A 340 14.19 9.19 32.57
N CYS A 341 13.11 8.74 31.94
CA CYS A 341 12.84 7.34 31.56
C CYS A 341 14.07 6.57 31.03
N TYR A 342 14.81 7.17 30.09
CA TYR A 342 16.01 6.57 29.50
C TYR A 342 17.15 6.35 30.52
N ASN A 343 17.51 7.40 31.26
CA ASN A 343 18.60 7.37 32.24
C ASN A 343 18.28 6.46 33.44
N ASP A 344 17.01 6.43 33.85
CA ASP A 344 16.58 5.74 35.07
C ASP A 344 16.30 4.24 34.85
N ASN A 345 16.00 3.80 33.63
CA ASN A 345 15.64 2.39 33.34
C ASN A 345 16.44 1.75 32.21
N VAL A 346 16.71 2.46 31.11
CA VAL A 346 17.27 1.85 29.89
C VAL A 346 18.77 1.68 30.03
N VAL A 347 19.46 2.72 30.49
CA VAL A 347 20.89 2.72 30.85
C VAL A 347 21.12 1.86 32.10
N GLY A 348 22.25 1.15 32.15
CA GLY A 348 22.63 0.28 33.27
C GLY A 348 22.10 -1.16 33.15
N PRO A 349 21.90 -1.88 34.27
CA PRO A 349 21.72 -3.33 34.27
C PRO A 349 20.32 -3.80 33.87
N GLY A 350 20.28 -4.86 33.06
CA GLY A 350 19.05 -5.39 32.46
C GLY A 350 18.04 -6.02 33.41
N GLY A 351 18.40 -6.46 34.62
CA GLY A 351 17.51 -7.25 35.50
C GLY A 351 16.18 -6.57 35.90
N ARG A 352 16.03 -5.27 35.62
CA ARG A 352 14.75 -4.54 35.70
C ARG A 352 13.69 -5.07 34.71
N TYR A 353 14.12 -5.68 33.61
CA TYR A 353 13.29 -6.16 32.51
C TYR A 353 12.96 -7.66 32.60
N ASP A 354 13.14 -8.29 33.76
CA ASP A 354 12.80 -9.70 34.00
C ASP A 354 11.33 -10.01 33.64
N ASN A 355 10.43 -9.06 33.90
CA ASN A 355 8.99 -9.16 33.58
C ASN A 355 8.62 -8.56 32.21
N ALA A 356 9.56 -8.01 31.45
CA ALA A 356 9.28 -7.37 30.17
C ALA A 356 9.24 -8.39 29.02
N TYR A 357 8.29 -9.35 29.10
CA TYR A 357 8.11 -10.39 28.11
C TYR A 357 6.65 -10.78 27.85
N PHE A 358 6.35 -11.08 26.58
CA PHE A 358 5.16 -11.81 26.18
C PHE A 358 5.43 -13.33 26.28
N GLU A 359 4.44 -14.08 26.76
CA GLU A 359 4.37 -15.54 26.59
C GLU A 359 3.02 -15.93 25.99
N ILE A 360 3.07 -16.55 24.81
CA ILE A 360 1.93 -16.71 23.90
C ILE A 360 1.86 -18.18 23.42
N PRO A 361 0.89 -18.99 23.89
CA PRO A 361 0.65 -20.33 23.36
C PRO A 361 0.24 -20.33 21.88
N TYR A 362 -0.62 -19.39 21.47
CA TYR A 362 -0.97 -19.21 20.06
C TYR A 362 -1.47 -17.80 19.71
N ILE A 363 -1.24 -17.42 18.45
CA ILE A 363 -2.07 -16.44 17.73
C ILE A 363 -2.74 -17.19 16.56
N ARG A 364 -4.02 -16.93 16.31
CA ARG A 364 -4.78 -17.50 15.19
C ARG A 364 -5.57 -16.43 14.47
N THR A 365 -5.72 -16.60 13.17
CA THR A 365 -6.47 -15.69 12.31
C THR A 365 -7.49 -16.47 11.50
N TYR A 366 -8.65 -15.86 11.28
CA TYR A 366 -9.80 -16.50 10.64
C TYR A 366 -10.47 -15.54 9.64
N THR A 367 -11.34 -16.04 8.75
CA THR A 367 -12.12 -15.24 7.80
C THR A 367 -13.49 -15.85 7.49
N THR A 368 -14.48 -15.02 7.14
CA THR A 368 -15.80 -15.46 6.65
C THR A 368 -15.80 -15.95 5.19
N ARG A 369 -14.70 -15.74 4.44
CA ARG A 369 -14.66 -15.97 2.98
C ARG A 369 -14.41 -17.44 2.61
N ALA A 370 -15.46 -18.25 2.71
CA ALA A 370 -15.48 -19.64 2.24
C ALA A 370 -15.10 -19.73 0.74
N GLY A 371 -13.84 -20.07 0.45
CA GLY A 371 -13.31 -20.04 -0.93
C GLY A 371 -11.83 -20.42 -1.12
N MET A 372 -11.02 -20.56 -0.07
CA MET A 372 -9.72 -21.22 -0.18
C MET A 372 -9.86 -22.74 0.04
N PRO A 373 -9.16 -23.59 -0.74
CA PRO A 373 -9.10 -25.02 -0.45
C PRO A 373 -8.30 -25.25 0.85
N PRO A 374 -8.58 -26.34 1.61
CA PRO A 374 -7.78 -26.68 2.78
C PRO A 374 -6.32 -26.99 2.36
N PRO A 375 -5.35 -26.88 3.30
CA PRO A 375 -3.95 -27.19 3.00
C PRO A 375 -3.82 -28.59 2.42
N THR A 376 -3.30 -28.70 1.19
CA THR A 376 -2.99 -29.99 0.58
C THR A 376 -1.90 -30.65 1.41
N THR A 377 -2.25 -31.70 2.15
CA THR A 377 -1.30 -32.51 2.90
C THR A 377 -0.21 -32.99 1.95
N ALA A 378 1.02 -32.51 2.14
CA ALA A 378 2.15 -32.93 1.34
C ALA A 378 2.50 -34.38 1.70
N THR A 379 1.92 -35.34 0.99
CA THR A 379 2.22 -36.76 1.13
C THR A 379 3.69 -36.98 0.76
N VAL A 380 4.56 -37.04 1.77
CA VAL A 380 6.00 -37.28 1.58
C VAL A 380 6.18 -38.70 1.04
N THR A 381 6.29 -38.83 -0.27
CA THR A 381 6.66 -40.08 -0.93
C THR A 381 8.11 -40.42 -0.57
N SER A 382 8.28 -41.34 0.37
CA SER A 382 9.59 -41.80 0.85
C SER A 382 10.35 -42.54 -0.25
N ASN A 383 11.26 -41.86 -0.96
CA ASN A 383 12.25 -42.52 -1.79
C ASN A 383 13.30 -43.19 -0.89
N SER A 384 13.10 -44.48 -0.63
CA SER A 384 13.98 -45.32 0.17
C SER A 384 15.31 -45.60 -0.54
N ALA A 385 16.41 -45.10 0.02
CA ALA A 385 17.77 -45.48 -0.34
C ALA A 385 18.56 -45.78 0.95
N SER A 386 18.60 -47.06 1.34
CA SER A 386 19.24 -47.51 2.57
C SER A 386 20.75 -47.67 2.42
N PRO A 387 21.54 -47.33 3.45
CA PRO A 387 22.78 -48.02 3.78
C PRO A 387 22.61 -48.88 5.04
N THR A 388 23.05 -50.13 5.00
CA THR A 388 23.12 -51.04 6.16
C THR A 388 24.39 -50.82 6.99
N PRO A 389 24.38 -51.16 8.30
CA PRO A 389 25.52 -50.92 9.19
C PRO A 389 26.62 -51.99 9.08
N GLY A 390 27.87 -51.59 9.39
CA GLY A 390 29.04 -52.47 9.52
C GLY A 390 30.10 -51.81 10.42
N SER A 391 30.90 -52.61 11.14
CA SER A 391 31.68 -52.14 12.29
C SER A 391 33.21 -52.20 12.11
N SER A 392 33.91 -51.39 12.91
CA SER A 392 35.19 -51.68 13.58
C SER A 392 36.41 -52.16 12.76
N GLY A 393 37.49 -51.38 12.78
CA GLY A 393 38.84 -51.84 12.42
C GLY A 393 39.95 -50.86 12.81
N SER A 394 41.04 -51.37 13.38
CA SER A 394 42.34 -50.67 13.56
C SER A 394 43.06 -50.49 12.20
N SER A 395 44.17 -49.76 12.01
CA SER A 395 45.34 -49.48 12.88
C SER A 395 46.18 -48.33 12.24
N SER A 396 46.55 -47.25 12.96
CA SER A 396 47.84 -47.01 13.68
C SER A 396 49.07 -46.60 12.83
N LEU A 397 49.86 -45.63 13.34
CA LEU A 397 51.21 -45.19 12.89
C LEU A 397 51.23 -44.49 11.50
N ASP A 398 52.07 -43.51 11.18
CA ASP A 398 53.02 -42.61 11.89
C ASP A 398 53.02 -41.28 11.08
N GLY A 399 53.57 -40.12 11.47
CA GLY A 399 54.40 -39.67 12.60
C GLY A 399 55.12 -38.35 12.18
N GLY A 400 55.64 -37.55 13.11
CA GLY A 400 56.18 -36.19 12.84
C GLY A 400 55.17 -35.09 13.19
N ASP A 401 55.30 -34.24 14.21
CA ASP A 401 56.44 -33.50 14.79
C ASP A 401 57.07 -32.48 13.82
N ASP A 402 57.30 -31.20 14.19
CA ASP A 402 56.85 -30.46 15.39
C ASP A 402 56.81 -28.94 15.10
N SER A 403 56.27 -28.18 16.06
CA SER A 403 56.25 -26.74 16.23
C SER A 403 57.60 -26.09 16.56
N ILE A 404 57.70 -24.77 16.32
CA ILE A 404 58.60 -23.73 16.90
C ILE A 404 58.47 -22.49 15.97
N SER A 405 58.16 -21.23 16.33
CA SER A 405 58.13 -20.38 17.54
C SER A 405 59.35 -19.45 17.73
N SER A 406 59.11 -18.13 17.75
CA SER A 406 60.08 -17.02 17.99
C SER A 406 61.15 -16.82 16.88
N ALA A 407 61.80 -15.65 16.71
CA ALA A 407 61.78 -14.38 17.46
C ALA A 407 62.00 -13.15 16.52
N GLU A 408 62.16 -11.95 17.10
CA GLU A 408 62.44 -10.64 16.45
C GLU A 408 63.89 -10.58 15.87
N TRP A 409 64.38 -9.58 15.11
CA TRP A 409 64.22 -8.11 15.18
C TRP A 409 64.90 -7.38 13.97
N ASN A 410 64.77 -6.04 13.89
CA ASN A 410 65.52 -5.07 13.05
C ASN A 410 65.47 -5.08 11.49
N GLY A 411 64.73 -4.11 10.94
CA GLY A 411 65.32 -2.84 10.46
C GLY A 411 66.08 -2.78 9.11
N GLY A 412 65.51 -2.07 8.13
CA GLY A 412 66.20 -1.64 6.89
C GLY A 412 65.38 -0.64 6.06
N GLN A 413 66.03 0.34 5.43
CA GLN A 413 65.37 1.37 4.60
C GLN A 413 65.25 0.92 3.12
N GLY A 414 64.19 1.36 2.43
CA GLY A 414 64.03 1.19 0.98
C GLY A 414 63.15 2.26 0.35
N THR A 415 63.75 3.19 -0.40
CA THR A 415 63.05 4.28 -1.09
C THR A 415 62.55 3.87 -2.48
N VAL A 416 61.32 4.26 -2.84
CA VAL A 416 60.84 4.23 -4.24
C VAL A 416 60.23 5.57 -4.60
N SER A 417 60.61 6.13 -5.74
CA SER A 417 60.12 7.42 -6.25
C SER A 417 60.02 7.42 -7.76
N SER A 418 58.91 7.89 -8.31
CA SER A 418 58.88 8.82 -9.45
C SER A 418 57.46 9.26 -9.77
N SER A 419 57.32 10.52 -10.20
CA SER A 419 56.09 11.11 -10.72
C SER A 419 56.02 10.98 -12.25
N HIS A 420 54.83 11.08 -12.83
CA HIS A 420 54.63 11.20 -14.27
C HIS A 420 53.75 12.41 -14.60
N THR A 421 54.13 13.16 -15.63
CA THR A 421 53.44 14.37 -16.10
C THR A 421 53.42 14.43 -17.62
N TRP A 422 52.21 14.63 -18.16
CA TRP A 422 51.84 15.21 -19.47
C TRP A 422 52.88 15.39 -20.58
N HIS A 423 52.51 14.94 -21.79
CA HIS A 423 53.01 15.45 -23.08
C HIS A 423 51.84 15.64 -24.07
N SER A 424 52.06 16.37 -25.15
CA SER A 424 51.03 16.83 -26.12
C SER A 424 51.25 16.26 -27.55
N PRO A 425 50.31 16.43 -28.50
CA PRO A 425 50.22 15.61 -29.71
C PRO A 425 51.17 16.01 -30.85
N ASN A 426 51.38 15.07 -31.79
CA ASN A 426 52.22 15.23 -32.99
C ASN A 426 51.35 15.45 -34.26
N PRO A 427 51.50 16.56 -35.00
CA PRO A 427 50.73 16.84 -36.21
C PRO A 427 51.43 16.38 -37.49
N ASN A 428 51.10 15.19 -38.01
CA ASN A 428 51.36 14.81 -39.42
C ASN A 428 50.63 13.50 -39.83
N ASP A 429 49.42 13.61 -40.39
CA ASP A 429 48.93 12.64 -41.37
C ASP A 429 48.06 13.36 -42.42
N THR A 430 48.16 12.93 -43.67
CA THR A 430 47.61 13.61 -44.86
C THR A 430 47.35 12.65 -46.03
N ARG A 431 46.08 12.42 -46.39
CA ARG A 431 45.51 12.11 -47.74
C ARG A 431 44.02 11.69 -47.64
N PRO A 432 43.22 11.67 -48.74
CA PRO A 432 42.02 12.52 -48.74
C PRO A 432 40.69 11.80 -49.01
N PHE A 433 39.62 12.61 -49.03
CA PHE A 433 38.23 12.24 -49.33
C PHE A 433 38.06 11.31 -50.56
N LYS A 434 37.16 10.34 -50.40
CA LYS A 434 36.30 9.85 -51.49
C LYS A 434 34.84 10.02 -51.08
N GLN A 435 34.07 10.68 -51.94
CA GLN A 435 32.63 10.86 -51.78
C GLN A 435 31.91 9.83 -52.66
N GLN A 436 31.04 9.00 -52.07
CA GLN A 436 30.25 8.04 -52.84
C GLN A 436 28.83 7.89 -52.29
N THR A 437 27.89 8.54 -53.00
CA THR A 437 26.47 8.17 -53.19
C THR A 437 25.75 7.44 -52.05
N MET A 438 24.82 8.14 -51.39
CA MET A 438 23.81 7.51 -50.54
C MET A 438 22.87 6.62 -51.36
N ALA A 439 22.63 5.41 -50.86
CA ALA A 439 21.49 4.54 -51.19
C ALA A 439 20.50 4.59 -50.00
N PRO A 440 19.22 4.18 -50.14
CA PRO A 440 18.20 4.51 -49.15
C PRO A 440 18.45 3.87 -47.78
N THR A 441 18.16 4.62 -46.72
CA THR A 441 18.31 4.19 -45.32
C THR A 441 17.34 3.07 -44.97
N ASP A 442 17.87 1.86 -44.82
CA ASP A 442 17.18 0.74 -44.18
C ASP A 442 16.92 1.07 -42.70
N THR A 443 15.65 1.04 -42.30
CA THR A 443 15.18 1.41 -40.95
C THR A 443 15.21 0.25 -39.95
N SER A 444 15.85 -0.88 -40.27
CA SER A 444 15.73 -2.14 -39.52
C SER A 444 16.87 -2.50 -38.54
N ALA A 445 17.68 -1.53 -38.08
CA ALA A 445 18.88 -1.83 -37.26
C ALA A 445 19.05 -1.06 -35.93
N LEU A 446 17.99 -0.50 -35.32
CA LEU A 446 18.03 -0.12 -33.90
C LEU A 446 18.02 -1.38 -33.01
N LYS A 447 19.18 -2.03 -32.89
CA LYS A 447 19.41 -3.07 -31.88
C LYS A 447 19.18 -2.46 -30.49
N PRO A 448 18.39 -3.08 -29.60
CA PRO A 448 18.26 -2.59 -28.24
C PRO A 448 19.60 -2.72 -27.54
N THR A 449 20.21 -1.60 -27.19
CA THR A 449 21.25 -1.53 -26.17
C THR A 449 20.69 -2.17 -24.90
N VAL A 450 21.42 -3.13 -24.34
CA VAL A 450 21.10 -3.68 -23.01
C VAL A 450 21.42 -2.58 -22.00
N HIS A 451 20.42 -1.73 -21.75
CA HIS A 451 20.55 -0.63 -20.80
C HIS A 451 20.82 -1.21 -19.40
N LYS A 452 21.85 -0.65 -18.75
CA LYS A 452 22.08 -0.87 -17.33
C LYS A 452 20.86 -0.36 -16.55
N SER A 453 20.67 -0.87 -15.33
CA SER A 453 19.65 -0.38 -14.40
C SER A 453 19.73 1.13 -14.23
N PHE A 454 18.62 1.84 -14.46
CA PHE A 454 18.52 3.27 -14.22
C PHE A 454 18.77 3.58 -12.74
N ASP A 455 19.81 4.37 -12.47
CA ASP A 455 20.26 4.72 -11.13
C ASP A 455 19.99 6.21 -10.88
N VAL A 456 19.08 6.52 -9.97
CA VAL A 456 18.61 7.90 -9.72
C VAL A 456 19.75 8.83 -9.28
N GLU A 457 20.80 8.34 -8.63
CA GLU A 457 21.94 9.18 -8.21
C GLU A 457 22.92 9.44 -9.37
N LYS A 458 23.04 8.50 -10.31
CA LYS A 458 24.07 8.51 -11.36
C LYS A 458 23.54 8.99 -12.71
N ASP A 459 22.27 8.72 -13.03
CA ASP A 459 21.69 8.96 -14.35
C ASP A 459 20.81 10.22 -14.41
N VAL A 460 20.53 10.88 -13.28
CA VAL A 460 19.80 12.15 -13.20
C VAL A 460 20.75 13.35 -13.27
N VAL A 461 20.28 14.47 -13.85
CA VAL A 461 21.01 15.76 -13.87
C VAL A 461 20.92 16.47 -12.52
N ASP A 462 21.92 17.27 -12.17
CA ASP A 462 21.83 18.17 -11.02
C ASP A 462 20.80 19.27 -11.33
N MET A 463 19.74 19.35 -10.52
CA MET A 463 18.61 20.28 -10.67
C MET A 463 18.82 21.58 -9.90
N LYS A 464 20.04 21.87 -9.43
CA LYS A 464 20.37 23.13 -8.75
C LYS A 464 20.03 24.34 -9.62
N GLY A 465 19.35 25.31 -9.00
CA GLY A 465 18.81 26.50 -9.66
C GLY A 465 17.45 26.33 -10.34
N LYS A 466 17.04 25.09 -10.67
CA LYS A 466 15.83 24.77 -11.45
C LYS A 466 14.54 24.94 -10.64
N VAL A 467 13.46 25.29 -11.35
CA VAL A 467 12.10 25.40 -10.80
C VAL A 467 11.20 24.34 -11.44
N VAL A 468 10.48 23.58 -10.61
CA VAL A 468 9.65 22.44 -11.04
C VAL A 468 8.23 22.54 -10.46
N ILE A 469 7.21 22.20 -11.25
CA ILE A 469 5.84 21.97 -10.77
C ILE A 469 5.51 20.48 -10.83
N VAL A 470 4.96 19.92 -9.75
CA VAL A 470 4.43 18.54 -9.71
C VAL A 470 2.95 18.56 -9.34
N THR A 471 2.06 18.27 -10.29
CA THR A 471 0.61 18.23 -10.03
C THR A 471 0.25 16.94 -9.30
N GLY A 472 -0.52 17.04 -8.22
CA GLY A 472 -0.79 15.91 -7.32
C GLY A 472 0.42 15.48 -6.48
N GLY A 473 1.41 16.36 -6.30
CA GLY A 473 2.67 16.07 -5.59
C GLY A 473 2.55 15.73 -4.10
N ASN A 474 1.34 15.70 -3.53
CA ASN A 474 1.09 15.44 -2.10
C ASN A 474 0.81 13.96 -1.79
N THR A 475 0.80 13.06 -2.78
CA THR A 475 0.45 11.64 -2.58
C THR A 475 0.98 10.73 -3.71
N GLY A 476 1.23 9.45 -3.40
CA GLY A 476 1.56 8.41 -4.38
C GLY A 476 2.74 8.75 -5.28
N ILE A 477 2.59 8.46 -6.59
CA ILE A 477 3.62 8.73 -7.62
C ILE A 477 4.09 10.18 -7.56
N GLY A 478 3.19 11.14 -7.30
CA GLY A 478 3.52 12.56 -7.25
C GLY A 478 4.45 12.90 -6.08
N LEU A 479 4.20 12.35 -4.89
CA LEU A 479 5.03 12.58 -3.71
C LEU A 479 6.41 11.94 -3.86
N GLU A 480 6.47 10.68 -4.31
CA GLU A 480 7.75 10.01 -4.56
C GLU A 480 8.54 10.70 -5.69
N THR A 481 7.86 11.24 -6.72
CA THR A 481 8.48 12.13 -7.72
C THR A 481 9.10 13.37 -7.05
N VAL A 482 8.40 14.03 -6.11
CA VAL A 482 8.96 15.17 -5.35
C VAL A 482 10.19 14.75 -4.53
N LYS A 483 10.18 13.58 -3.88
CA LYS A 483 11.34 13.09 -3.11
C LYS A 483 12.58 12.89 -3.97
N GLN A 484 12.46 12.26 -5.14
CA GLN A 484 13.61 12.07 -6.03
C GLN A 484 14.09 13.40 -6.65
N LEU A 485 13.20 14.36 -6.91
CA LEU A 485 13.58 15.72 -7.34
C LEU A 485 14.35 16.49 -6.26
N LEU A 486 14.02 16.30 -4.98
CA LEU A 486 14.79 16.87 -3.86
C LEU A 486 16.18 16.22 -3.76
N ARG A 487 16.29 14.89 -3.90
CA ARG A 487 17.59 14.19 -3.97
C ARG A 487 18.43 14.64 -5.18
N ALA A 488 17.79 15.01 -6.29
CA ALA A 488 18.41 15.66 -7.45
C ALA A 488 18.75 17.15 -7.24
N LYS A 489 18.60 17.70 -6.02
CA LYS A 489 18.95 19.08 -5.62
C LYS A 489 18.13 20.17 -6.34
N THR A 490 16.86 19.88 -6.63
CA THR A 490 15.95 20.86 -7.23
C THR A 490 15.76 22.06 -6.31
N ARG A 491 16.17 23.26 -6.76
CA ARG A 491 16.10 24.50 -5.96
C ARG A 491 14.67 24.82 -5.52
N LYS A 492 13.69 24.77 -6.42
CA LYS A 492 12.28 25.04 -6.09
C LYS A 492 11.35 23.97 -6.62
N ILE A 493 10.52 23.42 -5.74
CA ILE A 493 9.42 22.53 -6.12
C ILE A 493 8.08 23.15 -5.69
N TYR A 494 7.23 23.40 -6.67
CA TYR A 494 5.84 23.79 -6.47
C TYR A 494 4.97 22.53 -6.48
N LEU A 495 4.59 22.12 -5.29
CA LEU A 495 3.75 20.97 -5.01
C LEU A 495 2.28 21.39 -5.25
N ALA A 496 1.83 21.17 -6.49
CA ALA A 496 0.54 21.65 -6.97
C ALA A 496 -0.59 20.69 -6.58
N ALA A 497 -1.46 21.11 -5.67
CA ALA A 497 -2.53 20.29 -5.11
C ALA A 497 -3.75 21.12 -4.69
N ARG A 498 -4.93 20.49 -4.67
CA ARG A 498 -6.20 21.14 -4.34
C ARG A 498 -6.36 21.48 -2.85
N ASN A 499 -5.87 20.60 -1.97
CA ASN A 499 -6.07 20.73 -0.53
C ASN A 499 -4.78 21.17 0.14
N GLU A 500 -4.82 22.38 0.71
CA GLU A 500 -3.70 23.02 1.42
C GLU A 500 -3.16 22.16 2.55
N THR A 501 -4.05 21.63 3.42
CA THR A 501 -3.66 20.85 4.60
C THR A 501 -2.78 19.66 4.22
N ARG A 502 -3.22 18.84 3.26
CA ARG A 502 -2.48 17.67 2.76
C ARG A 502 -1.21 18.02 2.01
N ALA A 503 -1.16 19.17 1.35
CA ALA A 503 0.07 19.64 0.72
C ALA A 503 1.10 20.07 1.78
N ASN A 504 0.67 20.81 2.80
CA ASN A 504 1.50 21.25 3.92
C ASN A 504 1.93 20.08 4.83
N GLU A 505 1.08 19.04 4.99
CA GLU A 505 1.45 17.76 5.61
C GLU A 505 2.57 17.05 4.83
N ALA A 506 2.45 16.94 3.50
CA ALA A 506 3.49 16.37 2.66
C ALA A 506 4.79 17.19 2.70
N ILE A 507 4.71 18.53 2.69
CA ILE A 507 5.90 19.41 2.81
C ILE A 507 6.58 19.22 4.17
N LYS A 508 5.81 19.04 5.26
CA LYS A 508 6.36 18.69 6.57
C LYS A 508 7.04 17.31 6.57
N SER A 509 6.44 16.28 5.95
CA SER A 509 7.08 14.95 5.90
C SER A 509 8.40 15.00 5.12
N LEU A 510 8.44 15.73 4.00
CA LEU A 510 9.67 15.92 3.20
C LEU A 510 10.77 16.66 3.98
N ALA A 511 10.40 17.58 4.89
CA ALA A 511 11.36 18.23 5.79
C ALA A 511 11.85 17.29 6.90
N VAL A 512 10.96 16.47 7.48
CA VAL A 512 11.31 15.46 8.50
C VAL A 512 12.14 14.31 7.92
N GLU A 513 11.91 13.91 6.67
CA GLU A 513 12.76 12.99 5.89
C GLU A 513 14.14 13.59 5.54
N GLY A 514 14.43 14.83 5.94
CA GLY A 514 15.72 15.51 5.68
C GLY A 514 15.92 15.94 4.22
N LEU A 515 14.90 15.85 3.38
CA LEU A 515 14.99 16.11 1.94
C LEU A 515 14.88 17.62 1.60
N ILE A 516 14.31 18.43 2.48
CA ILE A 516 14.26 19.89 2.35
C ILE A 516 15.40 20.50 3.16
N VAL A 517 16.59 20.63 2.54
CA VAL A 517 17.77 21.24 3.16
C VAL A 517 17.69 22.77 3.07
N PRO A 518 17.66 23.52 4.21
CA PRO A 518 17.53 24.97 4.20
C PRO A 518 18.67 25.66 3.42
N GLY A 519 18.30 26.50 2.45
CA GLY A 519 19.24 27.20 1.58
C GLY A 519 19.67 26.43 0.33
N GLU A 520 19.35 25.14 0.22
CA GLU A 520 19.55 24.35 -1.01
C GLU A 520 18.24 24.10 -1.77
N ALA A 521 17.15 23.80 -1.06
CA ALA A 521 15.84 23.53 -1.65
C ALA A 521 14.68 24.25 -0.92
N GLU A 522 13.71 24.72 -1.69
CA GLU A 522 12.46 25.34 -1.22
C GLU A 522 11.26 24.54 -1.79
N VAL A 523 10.29 24.14 -0.95
CA VAL A 523 9.08 23.45 -1.41
C VAL A 523 7.84 24.25 -1.00
N PHE A 524 6.99 24.56 -1.97
CA PHE A 524 5.79 25.38 -1.79
C PHE A 524 4.54 24.58 -2.11
N TRP A 525 3.49 24.71 -1.31
CA TRP A 525 2.15 24.35 -1.79
C TRP A 525 1.72 25.36 -2.86
N HIS A 526 1.11 24.85 -3.93
CA HIS A 526 0.47 25.65 -4.95
C HIS A 526 -0.97 25.16 -5.14
N LYS A 527 -1.95 26.06 -5.01
CA LYS A 527 -3.37 25.72 -5.19
C LYS A 527 -3.62 25.34 -6.65
N LEU A 528 -4.04 24.10 -6.89
CA LEU A 528 -4.48 23.63 -8.20
C LEU A 528 -5.65 22.66 -8.06
N ASP A 529 -6.81 23.01 -8.64
CA ASP A 529 -7.95 22.09 -8.80
C ASP A 529 -8.19 21.81 -10.29
N LEU A 530 -7.87 20.59 -10.73
CA LEU A 530 -8.10 20.14 -12.10
C LEU A 530 -9.55 19.75 -12.40
N SER A 531 -10.47 19.80 -11.41
CA SER A 531 -11.91 19.59 -11.67
C SER A 531 -12.61 20.80 -12.29
N ASP A 532 -11.91 21.93 -12.43
CA ASP A 532 -12.37 23.11 -13.19
C ASP A 532 -11.22 23.72 -14.03
N PRO A 533 -11.33 23.76 -15.36
CA PRO A 533 -10.33 24.43 -16.20
C PRO A 533 -10.15 25.93 -15.89
N LYS A 534 -11.14 26.58 -15.24
CA LYS A 534 -11.01 27.98 -14.80
C LYS A 534 -10.08 28.15 -13.61
N GLU A 535 -10.20 27.28 -12.61
CA GLU A 535 -9.26 27.20 -11.48
C GLU A 535 -7.86 26.81 -11.97
N ALA A 536 -7.76 25.93 -12.98
CA ALA A 536 -6.48 25.59 -13.61
C ALA A 536 -5.83 26.80 -14.32
N LYS A 537 -6.59 27.65 -15.02
CA LYS A 537 -6.06 28.89 -15.61
C LYS A 537 -5.57 29.87 -14.53
N ALA A 538 -6.40 30.14 -13.53
CA ALA A 538 -6.06 31.04 -12.43
C ALA A 538 -4.82 30.58 -11.64
N SER A 539 -4.70 29.27 -11.42
CA SER A 539 -3.52 28.63 -10.81
C SER A 539 -2.25 28.89 -11.62
N ALA A 540 -2.28 28.68 -12.94
CA ALA A 540 -1.14 28.99 -13.81
C ALA A 540 -0.80 30.50 -13.84
N GLU A 541 -1.80 31.37 -13.85
CA GLU A 541 -1.63 32.83 -13.78
C GLU A 541 -1.03 33.28 -12.43
N GLU A 542 -1.39 32.64 -11.32
CA GLU A 542 -0.79 32.83 -9.99
C GLU A 542 0.69 32.39 -9.97
N PHE A 543 1.03 31.26 -10.61
CA PHE A 543 2.41 30.80 -10.71
C PHE A 543 3.30 31.76 -11.51
N ILE A 544 2.80 32.28 -12.64
CA ILE A 544 3.53 33.22 -13.51
C ILE A 544 3.83 34.55 -12.80
N GLN A 545 3.04 34.92 -11.79
CA GLN A 545 3.31 36.08 -10.92
C GLN A 545 4.39 35.81 -9.86
N LYS A 546 4.67 34.53 -9.54
CA LYS A 546 5.62 34.11 -8.49
C LYS A 546 7.01 33.76 -9.02
N GLU A 547 7.12 33.22 -10.23
CA GLU A 547 8.40 32.73 -10.78
C GLU A 547 8.72 33.29 -12.18
N THR A 548 9.99 33.64 -12.38
CA THR A 548 10.48 34.17 -13.66
C THR A 548 10.92 33.09 -14.65
N ARG A 549 10.91 31.81 -14.24
CA ARG A 549 11.31 30.61 -15.00
C ARG A 549 10.42 29.41 -14.63
N LEU A 550 10.37 28.41 -15.51
CA LEU A 550 9.86 27.06 -15.21
C LEU A 550 10.64 26.05 -16.06
N ASP A 551 11.38 25.15 -15.40
CA ASP A 551 12.23 24.17 -16.09
C ASP A 551 11.49 22.85 -16.33
N VAL A 552 10.72 22.34 -15.36
CA VAL A 552 9.96 21.09 -15.54
C VAL A 552 8.51 21.24 -15.05
N LEU A 553 7.56 20.83 -15.89
CA LEU A 553 6.15 20.67 -15.54
C LEU A 553 5.78 19.18 -15.58
N ILE A 554 5.39 18.61 -14.44
CA ILE A 554 4.94 17.21 -14.33
C ILE A 554 3.43 17.17 -14.12
N ASN A 555 2.70 16.88 -15.20
CA ASN A 555 1.27 16.62 -15.20
C ASN A 555 1.02 15.17 -14.71
N ASN A 556 1.15 14.96 -13.41
CA ASN A 556 0.99 13.69 -12.70
C ASN A 556 -0.44 13.46 -12.16
N ALA A 557 -1.13 14.53 -11.74
CA ALA A 557 -2.49 14.42 -11.20
C ALA A 557 -3.48 13.83 -12.22
N ALA A 558 -4.33 12.90 -11.76
CA ALA A 558 -5.34 12.25 -12.58
C ALA A 558 -6.55 11.81 -11.74
N ASP A 559 -7.68 11.58 -12.41
CA ASP A 559 -8.78 10.76 -11.90
C ASP A 559 -9.01 9.56 -12.83
N MET A 560 -9.61 8.50 -12.28
CA MET A 560 -9.88 7.23 -12.95
C MET A 560 -11.27 6.67 -12.59
N TYR A 561 -12.05 7.37 -11.73
CA TYR A 561 -13.26 6.82 -11.10
C TYR A 561 -14.51 7.68 -11.19
N SER A 562 -14.41 9.01 -11.37
CA SER A 562 -15.60 9.86 -11.45
C SER A 562 -16.23 9.74 -12.84
N LEU A 563 -17.08 8.73 -12.99
CA LEU A 563 -17.79 8.39 -14.23
C LEU A 563 -18.93 9.37 -14.55
N ASP A 564 -19.05 10.45 -13.80
CA ASP A 564 -20.13 11.42 -13.87
C ASP A 564 -19.97 12.49 -14.97
N ILE A 565 -21.15 13.01 -15.30
CA ILE A 565 -21.49 14.32 -15.86
C ILE A 565 -20.87 15.55 -15.15
N GLY A 566 -19.71 16.10 -15.51
CA GLY A 566 -19.20 17.32 -14.86
C GLY A 566 -20.04 18.57 -15.15
N LYS A 567 -19.85 19.66 -14.38
CA LYS A 567 -20.67 20.90 -14.46
C LYS A 567 -20.76 21.58 -15.83
N TYR A 568 -19.83 21.28 -16.74
CA TYR A 568 -19.79 21.80 -18.11
C TYR A 568 -20.37 20.84 -19.16
N GLY A 569 -21.12 19.81 -18.75
CA GLY A 569 -21.65 18.81 -19.68
C GLY A 569 -20.59 17.83 -20.21
N VAL A 570 -19.39 17.79 -19.63
CA VAL A 570 -18.27 16.93 -20.02
C VAL A 570 -17.89 15.96 -18.89
N SER A 571 -17.63 14.70 -19.24
CA SER A 571 -17.18 13.63 -18.35
C SER A 571 -16.01 14.09 -17.47
N THR A 572 -16.15 13.94 -16.15
CA THR A 572 -15.16 14.43 -15.16
C THR A 572 -13.74 13.92 -15.44
N LEU A 573 -13.60 12.66 -15.91
CA LEU A 573 -12.33 12.11 -16.39
C LEU A 573 -11.64 12.94 -17.49
N HIS A 574 -12.37 13.46 -18.48
CA HIS A 574 -11.79 14.28 -19.55
C HIS A 574 -11.47 15.69 -19.06
N ILE A 575 -12.25 16.25 -18.13
CA ILE A 575 -11.90 17.51 -17.46
C ILE A 575 -10.59 17.38 -16.69
N VAL A 576 -10.48 16.39 -15.78
CA VAL A 576 -9.32 16.23 -14.90
C VAL A 576 -8.06 15.75 -15.64
N ASN A 577 -8.19 14.81 -16.58
CA ASN A 577 -7.02 14.17 -17.21
C ASN A 577 -6.55 14.83 -18.52
N HIS A 578 -7.33 15.71 -19.13
CA HIS A 578 -7.01 16.28 -20.44
C HIS A 578 -7.25 17.79 -20.48
N ILE A 579 -8.48 18.26 -20.24
CA ILE A 579 -8.86 19.66 -20.50
C ILE A 579 -8.23 20.62 -19.49
N SER A 580 -8.26 20.32 -18.18
CA SER A 580 -7.61 21.16 -17.18
C SER A 580 -6.06 21.13 -17.28
N PRO A 581 -5.39 19.97 -17.48
CA PRO A 581 -3.96 19.93 -17.81
C PRO A 581 -3.60 20.68 -19.09
N TYR A 582 -4.44 20.62 -20.13
CA TYR A 582 -4.30 21.41 -21.37
C TYR A 582 -4.30 22.92 -21.05
N VAL A 583 -5.28 23.40 -20.27
CA VAL A 583 -5.38 24.83 -19.91
C VAL A 583 -4.21 25.26 -19.02
N PHE A 584 -3.88 24.49 -17.98
CA PHE A 584 -2.73 24.76 -17.10
C PHE A 584 -1.43 24.89 -17.91
N THR A 585 -1.16 23.90 -18.76
CA THR A 585 0.06 23.85 -19.60
C THR A 585 0.07 24.95 -20.66
N LYS A 586 -1.05 25.22 -21.34
CA LYS A 586 -1.17 26.29 -22.35
C LYS A 586 -0.97 27.68 -21.74
N THR A 587 -1.43 27.89 -20.51
CA THR A 587 -1.26 29.14 -19.76
C THR A 587 0.19 29.30 -19.29
N LEU A 588 0.84 28.24 -18.82
CA LEU A 588 2.27 28.22 -18.47
C LEU A 588 3.22 28.29 -19.68
N LEU A 589 2.73 28.02 -20.90
CA LEU A 589 3.56 27.86 -22.10
C LEU A 589 4.46 29.06 -22.43
N PRO A 590 4.05 30.34 -22.27
CA PRO A 590 4.93 31.49 -22.48
C PRO A 590 6.14 31.49 -21.53
N LEU A 591 5.96 31.06 -20.28
CA LEU A 591 7.01 31.00 -19.27
C LEU A 591 7.98 29.83 -19.52
N LEU A 592 7.44 28.67 -19.92
CA LEU A 592 8.22 27.52 -20.40
C LEU A 592 9.06 27.92 -21.64
N LYS A 593 8.45 28.58 -22.63
CA LYS A 593 9.14 29.07 -23.84
C LYS A 593 10.25 30.08 -23.52
N LYS A 594 9.98 31.04 -22.63
CA LYS A 594 10.99 31.98 -22.14
C LYS A 594 12.17 31.26 -21.45
N THR A 595 11.89 30.23 -20.67
CA THR A 595 12.93 29.45 -19.97
C THR A 595 13.78 28.63 -20.95
N ALA A 596 13.18 28.11 -22.03
CA ALA A 596 13.88 27.37 -23.10
C ALA A 596 14.79 28.26 -23.99
N GLN A 597 14.68 29.58 -23.86
CA GLN A 597 15.57 30.54 -24.53
C GLN A 597 16.80 30.92 -23.69
N GLU A 598 16.89 30.44 -22.44
CA GLU A 598 18.11 30.62 -21.64
C GLU A 598 19.24 29.68 -22.10
N PRO A 599 20.53 30.08 -22.01
CA PRO A 599 21.67 29.19 -22.21
C PRO A 599 21.60 27.95 -21.31
N ASP A 600 22.02 26.80 -21.84
CA ASP A 600 22.04 25.51 -21.15
C ASP A 600 20.69 25.09 -20.50
N SER A 601 19.59 25.63 -21.02
CA SER A 601 18.24 25.25 -20.64
C SER A 601 17.87 23.84 -21.14
N ASP A 602 17.02 23.18 -20.37
CA ASP A 602 16.49 21.85 -20.65
C ASP A 602 15.06 21.78 -20.11
N VAL A 603 14.12 22.33 -20.89
CA VAL A 603 12.74 22.52 -20.44
C VAL A 603 11.89 21.32 -20.83
N ARG A 604 11.21 20.71 -19.85
CA ARG A 604 10.47 19.45 -20.04
C ARG A 604 9.03 19.53 -19.57
N ILE A 605 8.12 18.95 -20.36
CA ILE A 605 6.70 18.77 -20.02
C ILE A 605 6.43 17.27 -19.95
N VAL A 606 6.20 16.74 -18.75
CA VAL A 606 6.03 15.31 -18.49
C VAL A 606 4.54 15.02 -18.25
N ASN A 607 3.91 14.28 -19.18
CA ASN A 607 2.49 14.00 -19.17
C ASN A 607 2.24 12.52 -18.81
N LEU A 608 1.70 12.24 -17.60
CA LEU A 608 1.47 10.86 -17.13
C LEU A 608 0.18 10.26 -17.70
N THR A 609 0.37 9.44 -18.73
CA THR A 609 -0.63 8.60 -19.40
C THR A 609 -0.73 7.22 -18.76
N SER A 610 -1.35 6.26 -19.44
CA SER A 610 -1.46 4.87 -18.98
C SER A 610 -1.55 3.93 -20.16
N MET A 611 -0.91 2.76 -20.12
CA MET A 611 -1.00 1.75 -21.19
C MET A 611 -2.44 1.36 -21.55
N ALA A 612 -3.40 1.61 -20.64
CA ALA A 612 -4.84 1.44 -20.85
C ALA A 612 -5.35 2.15 -22.12
N TYR A 613 -4.71 3.24 -22.60
CA TYR A 613 -5.07 3.93 -23.85
C TYR A 613 -5.21 2.97 -25.06
N SER A 614 -4.43 1.88 -25.06
CA SER A 614 -4.45 0.84 -26.10
C SER A 614 -5.77 0.06 -26.17
N GLN A 615 -6.62 0.17 -25.14
CA GLN A 615 -7.88 -0.55 -25.00
C GLN A 615 -9.10 0.24 -25.51
N VAL A 616 -8.91 1.47 -26.00
CA VAL A 616 -9.99 2.28 -26.59
C VAL A 616 -10.49 1.62 -27.87
N PRO A 617 -11.79 1.25 -27.97
CA PRO A 617 -12.34 0.65 -29.18
C PRO A 617 -12.28 1.59 -30.38
N THR A 618 -11.87 1.06 -31.53
CA THR A 618 -12.01 1.74 -32.83
C THR A 618 -13.36 1.40 -33.50
N PRO A 619 -13.94 2.31 -34.30
CA PRO A 619 -13.55 3.72 -34.44
C PRO A 619 -13.83 4.53 -33.16
N VAL A 620 -12.97 5.50 -32.89
CA VAL A 620 -13.13 6.54 -31.87
C VAL A 620 -13.26 7.89 -32.59
N SER A 621 -13.84 8.89 -31.93
CA SER A 621 -13.95 10.24 -32.47
C SER A 621 -13.77 11.28 -31.36
N TYR A 622 -13.45 12.50 -31.76
CA TYR A 622 -13.41 13.69 -30.91
C TYR A 622 -13.88 14.91 -31.71
N LYS A 623 -14.95 14.77 -32.50
CA LYS A 623 -15.43 15.81 -33.42
C LYS A 623 -16.43 16.78 -32.79
N LYS A 624 -16.84 16.51 -31.55
CA LYS A 624 -17.81 17.27 -30.77
C LYS A 624 -17.69 16.93 -29.28
N VAL A 625 -18.25 17.79 -28.43
CA VAL A 625 -18.11 17.73 -26.97
C VAL A 625 -18.72 16.43 -26.39
N GLU A 626 -19.76 15.87 -27.01
CA GLU A 626 -20.38 14.62 -26.57
C GLU A 626 -19.48 13.38 -26.75
N ASP A 627 -18.44 13.46 -27.58
CA ASP A 627 -17.52 12.33 -27.79
C ASP A 627 -16.65 12.10 -26.53
N PHE A 628 -16.44 13.13 -25.70
CA PHE A 628 -15.86 12.97 -24.35
C PHE A 628 -16.79 12.22 -23.38
N ASN A 629 -18.06 12.02 -23.72
CA ASN A 629 -19.09 11.45 -22.86
C ASN A 629 -19.48 10.01 -23.25
N VAL A 630 -18.80 9.40 -24.23
CA VAL A 630 -19.09 8.04 -24.69
C VAL A 630 -19.01 7.06 -23.52
N LYS A 631 -20.14 6.38 -23.24
CA LYS A 631 -20.28 5.53 -22.06
C LYS A 631 -19.64 4.14 -22.20
N TYR A 632 -19.33 3.71 -23.43
CA TYR A 632 -18.83 2.37 -23.79
C TYR A 632 -19.61 1.18 -23.18
N SER A 633 -20.90 1.36 -22.90
CA SER A 633 -21.76 0.37 -22.19
C SER A 633 -21.98 -0.95 -22.95
N TYR A 634 -21.51 -1.05 -24.20
CA TYR A 634 -21.50 -2.27 -25.02
C TYR A 634 -20.19 -3.08 -24.87
N ARG A 635 -19.27 -2.68 -23.97
CA ARG A 635 -18.02 -3.37 -23.66
C ARG A 635 -17.92 -3.71 -22.17
N PRO A 636 -17.28 -4.84 -21.81
CA PRO A 636 -16.87 -5.08 -20.42
C PRO A 636 -15.88 -4.00 -19.97
N PHE A 637 -15.82 -3.76 -18.66
CA PHE A 637 -14.94 -2.74 -18.05
C PHE A 637 -15.10 -1.31 -18.63
N ALA A 638 -16.31 -0.94 -19.05
CA ALA A 638 -16.62 0.35 -19.67
C ALA A 638 -16.04 1.59 -18.92
N GLY A 639 -16.01 1.58 -17.58
CA GLY A 639 -15.38 2.64 -16.79
C GLY A 639 -13.86 2.79 -17.04
N LEU A 640 -13.14 1.67 -17.13
CA LEU A 640 -11.72 1.65 -17.49
C LEU A 640 -11.50 2.12 -18.93
N ILE A 641 -12.41 1.80 -19.84
CA ILE A 641 -12.35 2.28 -21.24
C ILE A 641 -12.57 3.80 -21.31
N ARG A 642 -13.45 4.37 -20.48
CA ARG A 642 -13.62 5.83 -20.36
C ARG A 642 -12.37 6.52 -19.82
N TYR A 643 -11.70 5.91 -18.84
CA TYR A 643 -10.39 6.38 -18.37
C TYR A 643 -9.33 6.28 -19.48
N ALA A 644 -9.25 5.15 -20.17
CA ALA A 644 -8.37 4.94 -21.31
C ALA A 644 -8.55 6.00 -22.41
N ASN A 645 -9.80 6.37 -22.71
CA ASN A 645 -10.11 7.43 -23.67
C ASN A 645 -9.55 8.79 -23.22
N SER A 646 -9.72 9.15 -21.94
CA SER A 646 -9.15 10.38 -21.40
C SER A 646 -7.60 10.41 -21.42
N LYS A 647 -6.94 9.26 -21.33
CA LYS A 647 -5.47 9.15 -21.48
C LYS A 647 -5.02 9.08 -22.94
N LEU A 648 -5.82 8.53 -23.86
CA LEU A 648 -5.62 8.64 -25.31
C LEU A 648 -5.69 10.11 -25.76
N ALA A 649 -6.68 10.87 -25.28
CA ALA A 649 -6.79 12.31 -25.53
C ALA A 649 -5.50 13.03 -25.09
N MET A 650 -5.01 12.75 -23.89
CA MET A 650 -3.77 13.36 -23.39
C MET A 650 -2.52 12.95 -24.20
N MET A 651 -2.48 11.75 -24.79
CA MET A 651 -1.41 11.34 -25.73
C MET A 651 -1.45 12.12 -27.05
N LEU A 652 -2.62 12.23 -27.67
CA LEU A 652 -2.83 12.97 -28.92
C LEU A 652 -2.48 14.46 -28.72
N TRP A 653 -2.93 15.06 -27.62
CA TRP A 653 -2.53 16.43 -27.28
C TRP A 653 -1.03 16.58 -27.02
N SER A 654 -0.39 15.63 -26.31
CA SER A 654 1.07 15.67 -26.12
C SER A 654 1.81 15.66 -27.45
N ARG A 655 1.33 14.87 -28.43
CA ARG A 655 1.89 14.85 -29.80
C ARG A 655 1.73 16.18 -30.52
N HIS A 656 0.52 16.73 -30.52
CA HIS A 656 0.25 18.04 -31.12
C HIS A 656 1.11 19.15 -30.49
N LEU A 657 1.25 19.14 -29.16
CA LEU A 657 2.08 20.09 -28.43
C LEU A 657 3.57 19.97 -28.80
N GLN A 658 4.14 18.76 -28.89
CA GLN A 658 5.52 18.59 -29.32
C GLN A 658 5.74 19.07 -30.76
N SER A 659 4.82 18.73 -31.67
CA SER A 659 4.89 19.19 -33.08
C SER A 659 4.83 20.72 -33.19
N GLN A 660 3.95 21.40 -32.44
CA GLN A 660 3.94 22.87 -32.38
C GLN A 660 5.23 23.47 -31.81
N LEU A 661 5.88 22.77 -30.88
CA LEU A 661 7.11 23.23 -30.23
C LEU A 661 8.34 23.04 -31.13
N VAL A 662 8.44 21.94 -31.88
CA VAL A 662 9.51 21.73 -32.87
C VAL A 662 9.36 22.69 -34.06
N ALA A 663 8.14 23.00 -34.48
CA ALA A 663 7.87 23.98 -35.54
C ALA A 663 8.12 25.46 -35.12
N SER A 664 8.52 25.72 -33.87
CA SER A 664 8.73 27.06 -33.31
C SER A 664 10.22 27.42 -33.34
N GLU A 665 10.72 27.89 -34.50
CA GLU A 665 12.14 28.25 -34.77
C GLU A 665 12.82 29.11 -33.67
N SER A 666 12.03 29.88 -32.92
CA SER A 666 12.46 30.78 -31.85
C SER A 666 12.83 30.12 -30.51
N LEU A 667 12.86 28.78 -30.41
CA LEU A 667 13.08 28.07 -29.14
C LEU A 667 14.46 27.44 -28.93
N GLY A 668 15.39 27.54 -29.89
CA GLY A 668 16.79 27.13 -29.71
C GLY A 668 16.94 25.68 -29.23
N ASN A 669 17.27 25.49 -27.94
CA ASN A 669 17.38 24.19 -27.29
C ASN A 669 16.07 23.37 -27.29
N GLY A 670 14.92 24.04 -27.43
CA GLY A 670 13.60 23.43 -27.54
C GLY A 670 12.98 23.05 -26.19
N ILE A 671 11.69 22.68 -26.26
CA ILE A 671 10.94 22.09 -25.14
C ILE A 671 10.62 20.64 -25.49
N THR A 672 10.94 19.72 -24.59
CA THR A 672 10.69 18.28 -24.77
C THR A 672 9.42 17.86 -24.04
N VAL A 673 8.44 17.34 -24.77
CA VAL A 673 7.18 16.82 -24.26
C VAL A 673 7.24 15.29 -24.21
N LEU A 674 7.03 14.73 -23.01
CA LEU A 674 7.36 13.35 -22.70
C LEU A 674 6.12 12.60 -22.24
N ILE A 675 5.77 11.54 -22.96
CA ILE A 675 4.52 10.80 -22.77
C ILE A 675 4.84 9.58 -21.89
N VAL A 676 4.56 9.67 -20.60
CA VAL A 676 4.98 8.66 -19.62
C VAL A 676 3.84 7.72 -19.27
N HIS A 677 4.10 6.41 -19.25
CA HIS A 677 3.34 5.47 -18.43
C HIS A 677 4.20 5.09 -17.21
N PRO A 678 3.72 5.34 -15.98
CA PRO A 678 4.48 5.07 -14.75
C PRO A 678 4.49 3.58 -14.33
N GLY A 679 4.24 2.65 -15.25
CA GLY A 679 3.90 1.26 -14.92
C GLY A 679 2.47 1.09 -14.39
N VAL A 680 2.07 -0.14 -14.07
CA VAL A 680 0.72 -0.42 -13.53
C VAL A 680 0.72 -0.19 -12.01
N VAL A 681 0.96 1.06 -11.61
CA VAL A 681 1.15 1.41 -10.20
C VAL A 681 -0.10 1.09 -9.37
N THR A 682 0.12 0.58 -8.16
CA THR A 682 -0.90 0.38 -7.11
C THR A 682 -1.58 1.67 -6.61
N SER A 683 -1.21 2.84 -7.14
CA SER A 683 -1.78 4.13 -6.74
C SER A 683 -3.16 4.38 -7.38
N PHE A 684 -4.11 4.80 -6.54
CA PHE A 684 -5.51 5.14 -6.83
C PHE A 684 -6.50 3.96 -6.98
N ARG A 685 -7.78 4.31 -6.82
CA ARG A 685 -8.89 3.58 -6.16
C ARG A 685 -9.39 2.25 -6.79
N VAL A 686 -8.55 1.32 -7.19
CA VAL A 686 -8.99 0.02 -7.76
C VAL A 686 -9.61 -0.90 -6.68
N LYS A 687 -10.85 -0.62 -6.26
CA LYS A 687 -11.72 -1.60 -5.58
C LYS A 687 -12.32 -2.54 -6.64
N THR A 688 -11.62 -3.63 -6.97
CA THR A 688 -12.13 -4.74 -7.80
C THR A 688 -12.47 -5.96 -6.92
N PRO A 689 -13.71 -6.08 -6.41
CA PRO A 689 -14.08 -7.07 -5.37
C PRO A 689 -14.09 -8.55 -5.83
N PHE A 690 -13.57 -8.83 -7.03
CA PHE A 690 -13.50 -10.17 -7.64
C PHE A 690 -12.06 -10.68 -7.85
N LEU A 691 -11.04 -9.93 -7.42
CA LEU A 691 -9.63 -10.32 -7.50
C LEU A 691 -8.91 -9.97 -6.19
N GLU A 692 -9.03 -10.85 -5.19
CA GLU A 692 -8.45 -10.73 -3.83
C GLU A 692 -7.86 -12.09 -3.39
N GLY A 693 -7.00 -12.09 -2.36
CA GLY A 693 -6.20 -13.26 -1.99
C GLY A 693 -4.99 -13.52 -2.92
N PRO A 694 -4.43 -14.75 -2.97
CA PRO A 694 -3.23 -15.04 -3.78
C PRO A 694 -3.46 -14.87 -5.29
N ILE A 695 -4.71 -14.87 -5.76
CA ILE A 695 -5.07 -14.52 -7.13
C ILE A 695 -4.80 -13.03 -7.41
N ASN A 696 -4.89 -12.14 -6.41
CA ASN A 696 -4.48 -10.73 -6.55
C ASN A 696 -2.95 -10.60 -6.55
N ALA A 697 -2.22 -11.32 -5.69
CA ALA A 697 -0.76 -11.34 -5.75
C ALA A 697 -0.25 -11.88 -7.11
N LEU A 698 -0.82 -12.99 -7.57
CA LEU A 698 -0.54 -13.56 -8.88
C LEU A 698 -1.00 -12.63 -10.02
N ALA A 699 -2.13 -11.92 -9.89
CA ALA A 699 -2.55 -10.92 -10.86
C ALA A 699 -1.65 -9.68 -10.87
N ARG A 700 -1.12 -9.21 -9.73
CA ARG A 700 -0.12 -8.14 -9.66
C ARG A 700 1.15 -8.56 -10.40
N VAL A 701 1.60 -9.80 -10.23
CA VAL A 701 2.75 -10.36 -10.97
C VAL A 701 2.45 -10.56 -12.47
N LEU A 702 1.27 -11.08 -12.83
CA LEU A 702 0.85 -11.31 -14.23
C LEU A 702 0.50 -10.02 -14.99
N LEU A 703 0.08 -8.95 -14.30
CA LEU A 703 -0.28 -7.66 -14.88
C LEU A 703 0.84 -6.60 -14.73
N GLY A 704 1.97 -6.95 -14.11
CA GLY A 704 3.12 -6.04 -13.94
C GLY A 704 2.83 -4.84 -13.03
N MET A 705 2.17 -5.06 -11.88
CA MET A 705 1.85 -3.99 -10.94
C MET A 705 3.03 -3.63 -10.03
N VAL A 706 3.23 -2.33 -9.82
CA VAL A 706 4.38 -1.78 -9.08
C VAL A 706 3.95 -0.84 -7.95
N GLU A 707 4.85 -0.59 -7.00
CA GLU A 707 4.67 0.40 -5.93
C GLU A 707 4.92 1.84 -6.42
N PRO A 708 4.42 2.89 -5.73
CA PRO A 708 4.58 4.28 -6.16
C PRO A 708 6.03 4.78 -6.22
N ASN A 709 6.90 4.25 -5.35
CA ASN A 709 8.35 4.47 -5.33
C ASN A 709 9.03 3.99 -6.63
N VAL A 710 8.61 2.85 -7.19
CA VAL A 710 9.06 2.30 -8.47
C VAL A 710 8.38 3.02 -9.63
N GLY A 711 7.08 3.28 -9.52
CA GLY A 711 6.31 3.98 -10.57
C GLY A 711 6.73 5.43 -10.80
N CYS A 712 7.33 6.09 -9.80
CA CYS A 712 7.91 7.42 -9.99
C CYS A 712 9.17 7.40 -10.88
N LEU A 713 9.86 6.26 -11.03
CA LEU A 713 11.15 6.20 -11.74
C LEU A 713 11.03 6.58 -13.22
N THR A 714 9.95 6.20 -13.92
CA THR A 714 9.73 6.62 -15.32
C THR A 714 9.39 8.11 -15.41
N SER A 715 8.71 8.65 -14.40
CA SER A 715 8.44 10.10 -14.28
C SER A 715 9.73 10.89 -14.04
N ILE A 716 10.66 10.36 -13.23
CA ILE A 716 11.96 10.95 -12.93
C ILE A 716 12.94 10.81 -14.10
N PHE A 717 12.94 9.67 -14.79
CA PHE A 717 13.67 9.51 -16.04
C PHE A 717 13.26 10.59 -17.05
N ALA A 718 11.94 10.79 -17.23
CA ALA A 718 11.42 11.84 -18.11
C ALA A 718 11.76 13.25 -17.59
N ALA A 719 11.55 13.53 -16.31
CA ALA A 719 11.75 14.85 -15.72
C ALA A 719 13.21 15.31 -15.67
N ALA A 720 14.16 14.40 -15.42
CA ALA A 720 15.52 14.80 -15.07
C ALA A 720 16.66 13.84 -15.51
N SER A 721 16.42 12.77 -16.28
CA SER A 721 17.56 11.93 -16.74
C SER A 721 18.53 12.71 -17.66
N LYS A 722 19.83 12.38 -17.55
CA LYS A 722 20.89 12.80 -18.48
C LYS A 722 20.57 12.33 -19.90
N GLN A 723 20.08 11.11 -20.07
CA GLN A 723 19.79 10.55 -21.39
C GLN A 723 18.78 11.39 -22.19
N VAL A 724 17.71 11.89 -21.57
CA VAL A 724 16.70 12.73 -22.23
C VAL A 724 17.25 14.13 -22.60
N ARG A 725 18.23 14.64 -21.84
CA ARG A 725 18.95 15.88 -22.17
C ARG A 725 19.93 15.66 -23.33
N ASP A 726 20.70 14.59 -23.26
CA ASP A 726 21.85 14.32 -24.13
C ASP A 726 21.42 13.74 -25.49
N GLU A 727 20.29 13.02 -25.55
CA GLU A 727 19.68 12.51 -26.78
C GLU A 727 18.42 13.31 -27.19
N ARG A 728 18.32 14.60 -26.83
CA ARG A 728 17.05 15.38 -26.89
C ARG A 728 16.24 15.22 -28.18
N GLU A 729 16.88 15.25 -29.35
CA GLU A 729 16.24 15.07 -30.65
C GLU A 729 15.43 13.75 -30.75
N ARG A 730 15.99 12.64 -30.23
CA ARG A 730 15.32 11.33 -30.17
C ARG A 730 14.02 11.39 -29.37
N TYR A 731 13.98 12.19 -28.31
CA TYR A 731 12.83 12.30 -27.42
C TYR A 731 11.76 13.30 -27.94
N GLN A 732 12.12 14.20 -28.85
CA GLN A 732 11.22 15.13 -29.53
C GLN A 732 10.67 14.58 -30.87
N ALA A 733 11.34 13.60 -31.47
CA ALA A 733 10.98 12.97 -32.76
C ALA A 733 9.54 12.43 -32.80
N ASP A 734 8.97 12.37 -34.02
CA ASP A 734 7.61 11.89 -34.33
C ASP A 734 6.46 12.56 -33.53
N GLY A 735 6.70 13.72 -32.92
CA GLY A 735 5.75 14.35 -31.99
C GLY A 735 5.93 13.88 -30.54
N GLY A 736 7.13 13.50 -30.14
CA GLY A 736 7.44 13.11 -28.77
C GLY A 736 7.19 11.64 -28.48
N VAL A 737 8.07 11.05 -27.69
CA VAL A 737 8.09 9.60 -27.46
C VAL A 737 7.21 9.15 -26.29
N TYR A 738 6.65 7.94 -26.45
CA TYR A 738 5.94 7.22 -25.39
C TYR A 738 6.89 6.27 -24.66
N MET A 739 6.95 6.38 -23.33
CA MET A 739 7.86 5.63 -22.46
C MET A 739 7.12 4.78 -21.44
N GLN A 740 7.73 3.65 -21.07
CA GLN A 740 7.28 2.75 -20.02
C GLN A 740 8.42 2.44 -19.03
N ASP A 741 8.02 1.79 -17.94
CA ASP A 741 8.82 1.23 -16.85
C ASP A 741 9.61 -0.04 -17.21
N ALA A 742 9.11 -0.87 -18.14
CA ALA A 742 9.68 -2.19 -18.45
C ALA A 742 10.43 -2.24 -19.81
N PRO A 743 11.63 -2.86 -19.91
CA PRO A 743 12.36 -3.55 -18.84
C PRO A 743 13.18 -2.63 -17.93
N VAL A 744 13.35 -1.34 -18.28
CA VAL A 744 13.91 -0.30 -17.41
C VAL A 744 13.12 1.01 -17.54
N PRO A 745 13.08 1.86 -16.50
CA PRO A 745 12.47 3.18 -16.57
C PRO A 745 12.95 3.99 -17.77
N GLY A 746 12.02 4.58 -18.51
CA GLY A 746 12.34 5.34 -19.73
C GLY A 746 12.34 4.53 -21.02
N THR A 747 11.98 3.24 -20.99
CA THR A 747 11.94 2.40 -22.20
C THR A 747 10.92 2.95 -23.20
N VAL A 748 11.40 3.52 -24.31
CA VAL A 748 10.56 3.98 -25.43
C VAL A 748 9.80 2.81 -26.06
N LYS A 749 8.51 3.00 -26.35
CA LYS A 749 7.61 2.03 -26.97
C LYS A 749 6.89 2.64 -28.17
N LYS A 750 6.58 1.80 -29.17
CA LYS A 750 5.73 2.19 -30.29
C LYS A 750 4.30 2.47 -29.81
N MET A 751 3.71 3.58 -30.26
CA MET A 751 2.32 3.94 -29.99
C MET A 751 1.35 3.14 -30.89
N THR A 752 0.10 2.96 -30.47
CA THR A 752 -0.93 2.37 -31.36
C THR A 752 -1.28 3.32 -32.50
N ALA A 753 -1.75 2.79 -33.63
CA ALA A 753 -2.14 3.61 -34.79
C ALA A 753 -3.15 4.71 -34.44
N THR A 754 -4.08 4.44 -33.52
CA THR A 754 -5.06 5.41 -33.01
C THR A 754 -4.43 6.53 -32.19
N ALA A 755 -3.34 6.28 -31.47
CA ALA A 755 -2.59 7.32 -30.76
C ALA A 755 -1.61 8.08 -31.68
N THR A 756 -1.41 7.63 -32.92
CA THR A 756 -0.63 8.32 -33.95
C THR A 756 -1.50 8.84 -35.10
N ASP A 757 -2.83 8.85 -34.95
CA ASP A 757 -3.78 9.31 -35.97
C ASP A 757 -3.84 10.85 -35.97
N ASP A 758 -3.31 11.47 -37.02
CA ASP A 758 -3.22 12.92 -37.12
C ASP A 758 -4.58 13.61 -37.35
N GLN A 759 -5.58 12.94 -37.95
CA GLN A 759 -6.92 13.53 -38.07
C GLN A 759 -7.64 13.50 -36.73
N LEU A 760 -7.57 12.37 -36.00
CA LEU A 760 -8.13 12.25 -34.65
C LEU A 760 -7.47 13.23 -33.66
N LYS A 761 -6.18 13.50 -33.86
CA LYS A 761 -5.41 14.52 -33.13
C LYS A 761 -5.93 15.94 -33.37
N GLU A 762 -6.12 16.34 -34.63
CA GLU A 762 -6.64 17.69 -34.94
C GLU A 762 -8.13 17.84 -34.58
N ASP A 763 -8.96 16.80 -34.78
CA ASP A 763 -10.35 16.75 -34.32
C ASP A 763 -10.42 17.04 -32.80
N LEU A 764 -9.60 16.33 -32.00
CA LEU A 764 -9.52 16.50 -30.56
C LEU A 764 -9.14 17.92 -30.16
N ILE A 765 -8.14 18.53 -30.81
CA ILE A 765 -7.67 19.87 -30.48
C ILE A 765 -8.74 20.91 -30.83
N ALA A 766 -9.36 20.80 -32.02
CA ALA A 766 -10.44 21.69 -32.43
C ALA A 766 -11.63 21.63 -31.45
N THR A 767 -12.07 20.43 -31.05
CA THR A 767 -13.14 20.25 -30.07
C THR A 767 -12.76 20.73 -28.67
N THR A 768 -11.51 20.52 -28.25
CA THR A 768 -11.00 21.01 -26.95
C THR A 768 -10.98 22.55 -26.93
N GLU A 769 -10.50 23.19 -28.00
CA GLU A 769 -10.49 24.65 -28.10
C GLU A 769 -11.88 25.26 -28.23
N GLN A 770 -12.81 24.62 -28.96
CA GLN A 770 -14.18 25.13 -29.06
C GLN A 770 -14.88 25.06 -27.70
N PHE A 771 -14.79 23.92 -27.02
CA PHE A 771 -15.32 23.77 -25.66
C PHE A 771 -14.78 24.83 -24.69
N LEU A 772 -13.49 25.16 -24.76
CA LEU A 772 -12.88 26.20 -23.92
C LEU A 772 -13.43 27.60 -24.25
N LYS A 773 -13.62 27.94 -25.53
CA LYS A 773 -14.27 29.18 -25.96
C LYS A 773 -15.72 29.25 -25.45
N ASP A 774 -16.46 28.14 -25.53
CA ASP A 774 -17.87 28.05 -25.11
C ASP A 774 -18.04 28.25 -23.59
N ILE A 775 -17.07 27.81 -22.78
CA ILE A 775 -17.05 28.11 -21.33
C ILE A 775 -16.34 29.43 -20.99
N GLY A 776 -15.76 30.14 -21.97
CA GLY A 776 -15.09 31.44 -21.82
C GLY A 776 -13.70 31.35 -21.19
N LEU A 777 -12.74 30.70 -21.87
CA LEU A 777 -11.34 30.54 -21.45
C LEU A 777 -10.31 30.85 -22.56
#